data_AF-A0A1B0GNR1-F1
#
_entry.id   AF-A0A1B0GNR1-F1
#
_cell.length_a   1.000
_cell.length_b   1.000
_cell.length_c   1.000
_cell.angle_alpha   90.00
_cell.angle_beta   90.00
_cell.angle_gamma   90.00
#
_symmetry.space_group_name_H-M   'P 1'
#
loop_
_entity.id
_entity.type
_entity.pdbx_description
1 polymer ?
#
loop_
_entity_poly.entity_id
_entity_poly.type
_entity_poly.pdbx_seq_one_letter_code
_entity_poly.pdbx_strand_id
1 'polypeptide(L)'
;MFLPTSSFLAQLYKALSRRKRQEDDGGETKLARVLSLFDLTALGVGSTLGLGVYVLAGAVAKELAGPAVVISFLIAAIASGFSGLCYAEFAARVPKAGSAYIYSYVSIGEFVAFTIGWNLILEHVIGTASVARGMSGYLDSLFDKKMSKTLREMFPINVAFLAEYPDFFTLIVVTLLSVLLAIGVKESTMINNIFTAVNMSTIFIIIIAGLTKVNMKNWAIDPTSLDDCKIENCGSGGFMPFGVAGVIAGAAKCFYGFVGFDIVATTGEEAKNPKRNIPLSIFLSLIIIFLAYFGISTVLTMMVPSYKLDLNAPFPYVFDAIGYVEIKWVVTIGANFALSTALLGAMFPLPRILYSMASDGILYKFLQHVYPRTKTPVKATMVSGILAAILGAIFNLHQLIDMMSIGTLLAYTIVAICVLVLRYQDENMCENSIDQHSNLISRTFNTKGVKKPNPSTSSISKNGIILFSVLSIIFCALTTFADIIGSFSAQFGFAIVVVAMIACMLAIGRQPVSQIELTFKVPLVPTLPCLSVLINLYLMFQLDIYTWIRFVVWLIIGYVMYFSYGIKYSALSRRKRQEDNAAESKLARVLSLFDLTALGVGSTLGLGVYVLAGSVARELAGPAVTISFLIAAIASAASGLCYAEFAARVPKAGSAYVYSYVSIGEFVAFTIGWNLILEYVIGTASVARGLSGYLDSLIDEKMSQALRNLFPINVDFLAEYPDFFTFIVVILLAVLLAIGVKESTLFNNVFTAVNMATILIIIIAGSIKDNWNIETETVDTCATVNCGSGGFMPFGIAGIMAGAAKCFYGFVGFDVVATTGEEAKNPKRNIPLSIVLSLIIIFLAYFIISTILTMMAPYYELDANAPFPHVFDAVGYVEVKWVVTIGANFALCTSLLGAMFPLPRVLYAMASDGILYKFLQNVSPRTKTPVTATLISGVLAAIMGAIFNLHQLIDMMSIGTLLAYTIVAICVLVLRYQDENMCEESIDQQSNLILRMFNTKGIKNPNPSTSSISKNGIILFSVLSIVFCALTTFADLIGSFSAQFGFAIVVVAMIACILSIGRQPVSRTELTFKVPLVPTLPCLSVLINLYLMFQLDVYTWIRFVVWVIIGYIIYFSYGIEHSVEGNQRKGEELNREMIGASKNNCTNNEICGTYKVTLKE
;
A
#
# COMPACT_ATOMS: atom_id res chain seq x y z
N MET A 1 -1.27 -39.67 2.80
CA MET A 1 -0.40 -39.40 3.97
C MET A 1 0.97 -39.97 3.67
N PHE A 2 1.99 -39.13 3.47
CA PHE A 2 3.38 -39.55 3.24
C PHE A 2 4.30 -38.63 4.05
N LEU A 3 5.22 -39.21 4.83
CA LEU A 3 6.21 -38.46 5.59
C LEU A 3 7.36 -38.04 4.68
N PRO A 4 7.70 -36.74 4.58
CA PRO A 4 8.81 -36.28 3.75
C PRO A 4 10.15 -36.65 4.38
N THR A 5 11.11 -37.05 3.55
CA THR A 5 12.49 -37.30 3.98
C THR A 5 13.16 -36.01 4.46
N SER A 6 14.16 -36.15 5.33
CA SER A 6 14.88 -35.01 5.95
C SER A 6 15.53 -34.08 4.91
N SER A 7 15.93 -34.60 3.75
CA SER A 7 16.45 -33.81 2.63
C SER A 7 15.39 -32.90 2.00
N PHE A 8 14.15 -33.37 1.82
CA PHE A 8 13.05 -32.53 1.32
C PHE A 8 12.72 -31.42 2.31
N LEU A 9 12.61 -31.74 3.61
CA LEU A 9 12.37 -30.71 4.63
C LEU A 9 13.52 -29.70 4.72
N ALA A 10 14.78 -30.12 4.56
CA ALA A 10 15.91 -29.20 4.52
C ALA A 10 15.94 -28.32 3.25
N GLN A 11 15.53 -28.85 2.09
CA GLN A 11 15.40 -28.06 0.86
C GLN A 11 14.20 -27.11 0.91
N LEU A 12 13.05 -27.59 1.40
CA LEU A 12 11.84 -26.80 1.64
C LEU A 12 12.14 -25.70 2.65
N TYR A 13 12.79 -26.01 3.78
CA TYR A 13 13.26 -25.00 4.73
C TYR A 13 14.28 -24.07 4.08
N LYS A 14 15.21 -24.52 3.23
CA LYS A 14 16.17 -23.62 2.53
C LYS A 14 15.52 -22.76 1.44
N ALA A 15 14.37 -23.17 0.92
CA ALA A 15 13.58 -22.50 -0.11
C ALA A 15 12.57 -21.53 0.49
N LEU A 16 11.79 -21.98 1.48
CA LEU A 16 11.11 -21.12 2.44
C LEU A 16 12.11 -20.12 2.99
N SER A 17 13.31 -20.56 3.41
CA SER A 17 14.51 -19.82 3.84
C SER A 17 15.42 -19.32 2.73
N ARG A 18 14.90 -19.05 1.53
CA ARG A 18 15.62 -18.27 0.52
C ARG A 18 15.58 -16.80 0.85
N ARG A 19 16.43 -16.03 0.20
CA ARG A 19 16.95 -14.84 0.83
C ARG A 19 17.78 -14.15 -0.23
N LYS A 20 17.57 -12.89 -0.56
CA LYS A 20 18.27 -12.25 -1.68
C LYS A 20 19.59 -11.69 -1.13
N ARG A 21 20.55 -11.28 -1.95
CA ARG A 21 21.91 -10.85 -1.54
C ARG A 21 22.34 -9.69 -2.42
N GLN A 22 23.17 -8.79 -1.95
CA GLN A 22 22.95 -7.35 -2.15
C GLN A 22 23.92 -6.52 -3.15
N GLU A 23 23.95 -6.52 -4.50
CA GLU A 23 24.88 -5.61 -5.28
C GLU A 23 24.64 -4.10 -4.99
N ASP A 24 25.62 -3.22 -4.69
CA ASP A 24 25.41 -1.84 -4.13
C ASP A 24 24.58 -0.81 -4.94
N ASP A 25 24.57 0.44 -4.49
CA ASP A 25 24.26 1.71 -5.13
C ASP A 25 24.76 1.81 -6.62
N GLY A 26 24.34 0.95 -7.56
CA GLY A 26 25.07 0.66 -8.82
C GLY A 26 24.41 0.78 -10.21
N GLY A 27 23.09 0.89 -10.33
CA GLY A 27 22.42 1.11 -11.61
C GLY A 27 22.49 2.56 -12.14
N GLU A 28 21.66 2.96 -13.12
CA GLU A 28 21.34 4.39 -13.29
C GLU A 28 19.89 4.77 -12.89
N THR A 29 19.77 5.37 -11.71
CA THR A 29 18.58 5.65 -10.85
C THR A 29 17.20 5.85 -11.54
N LYS A 30 16.65 4.90 -12.29
CA LYS A 30 15.37 4.84 -13.09
C LYS A 30 14.00 5.27 -12.47
N LEU A 31 13.94 6.30 -11.62
CA LEU A 31 12.81 7.18 -11.19
C LEU A 31 13.45 8.53 -10.65
N ALA A 32 12.89 9.78 -10.78
CA ALA A 32 13.67 11.07 -10.99
C ALA A 32 14.83 11.65 -10.07
N ARG A 33 14.90 12.99 -9.86
CA ARG A 33 15.65 13.77 -8.82
C ARG A 33 15.12 15.22 -8.61
N VAL A 34 13.96 15.41 -7.96
CA VAL A 34 13.26 16.70 -7.70
C VAL A 34 12.33 16.84 -6.47
N LEU A 35 11.54 15.89 -5.93
CA LEU A 35 10.72 16.07 -4.69
C LEU A 35 11.39 16.91 -3.58
N SER A 36 10.87 18.10 -3.22
CA SER A 36 11.45 18.92 -2.14
C SER A 36 10.95 18.49 -0.76
N LEU A 37 11.42 19.11 0.33
CA LEU A 37 10.87 18.83 1.65
C LEU A 37 9.48 19.41 1.87
N PHE A 38 9.10 20.54 1.29
CA PHE A 38 7.69 20.96 1.32
C PHE A 38 6.90 19.91 0.56
N ASP A 39 7.39 19.58 -0.62
CA ASP A 39 6.94 18.45 -1.39
C ASP A 39 7.29 17.08 -0.77
N LEU A 40 7.73 16.99 0.50
CA LEU A 40 7.68 15.80 1.34
C LEU A 40 6.78 15.98 2.58
N THR A 41 6.70 17.16 3.20
CA THR A 41 6.03 17.55 4.48
C THR A 41 4.67 18.18 4.26
N ALA A 42 4.60 19.06 3.28
CA ALA A 42 3.35 19.46 2.66
C ALA A 42 2.85 18.35 1.78
N LEU A 43 3.71 17.62 1.08
CA LEU A 43 3.35 16.27 0.68
C LEU A 43 3.17 15.36 1.90
N GLY A 44 3.38 15.83 3.14
CA GLY A 44 3.69 15.03 4.32
C GLY A 44 2.84 14.81 5.55
N VAL A 45 2.32 15.84 6.21
CA VAL A 45 1.27 15.82 7.26
C VAL A 45 -0.06 15.58 6.59
N GLY A 46 -0.90 14.55 6.70
CA GLY A 46 -1.88 14.54 5.59
C GLY A 46 -2.58 13.50 4.72
N SER A 47 -2.87 12.25 5.06
CA SER A 47 -3.68 11.23 4.31
C SER A 47 -4.00 10.14 5.27
N THR A 48 -3.10 9.95 6.22
CA THR A 48 -3.53 10.02 7.63
C THR A 48 -4.40 11.16 8.03
N LEU A 49 -4.69 12.06 7.14
CA LEU A 49 -5.75 12.96 7.33
C LEU A 49 -6.74 12.83 6.09
N GLY A 50 -7.24 11.58 5.75
CA GLY A 50 -8.29 10.79 4.91
C GLY A 50 -9.46 9.57 5.19
N LEU A 51 -9.45 8.45 6.03
CA LEU A 51 -10.50 7.72 6.99
C LEU A 51 -10.15 7.18 8.58
N GLY A 52 -9.82 7.78 9.85
CA GLY A 52 -9.50 9.11 10.71
C GLY A 52 -10.47 10.40 11.24
N VAL A 53 -10.72 11.59 10.64
CA VAL A 53 -11.50 12.88 10.91
C VAL A 53 -12.97 13.16 10.42
N TYR A 54 -13.89 12.54 9.61
CA TYR A 54 -15.36 12.95 9.31
C TYR A 54 -16.81 12.24 9.71
N VAL A 55 -16.99 11.08 10.43
CA VAL A 55 -18.05 10.11 10.99
C VAL A 55 -17.48 9.60 12.29
N LEU A 56 -16.58 8.60 12.34
CA LEU A 56 -16.36 7.51 13.31
C LEU A 56 -15.68 8.03 14.55
N ALA A 57 -15.79 9.31 14.82
CA ALA A 57 -15.78 9.87 16.14
C ALA A 57 -17.15 10.35 16.51
N GLY A 58 -17.95 10.92 15.63
CA GLY A 58 -19.37 10.60 15.63
C GLY A 58 -19.67 9.09 15.81
N ALA A 59 -19.35 8.18 14.88
CA ALA A 59 -19.71 6.75 15.08
C ALA A 59 -18.90 6.03 16.18
N VAL A 60 -17.60 6.25 16.42
CA VAL A 60 -16.99 5.71 17.67
C VAL A 60 -17.54 6.44 18.90
N ALA A 61 -17.80 7.74 18.93
CA ALA A 61 -18.45 8.32 20.12
C ALA A 61 -19.88 7.80 20.31
N LYS A 62 -20.59 7.47 19.24
CA LYS A 62 -21.92 6.86 19.30
C LYS A 62 -21.89 5.41 19.75
N GLU A 63 -21.08 4.58 19.09
CA GLU A 63 -21.13 3.12 19.20
C GLU A 63 -20.15 2.55 20.24
N LEU A 64 -19.09 3.28 20.61
CA LEU A 64 -17.92 2.67 21.25
C LEU A 64 -17.23 3.48 22.38
N ALA A 65 -17.09 4.80 22.31
CA ALA A 65 -16.25 5.57 23.26
C ALA A 65 -16.89 6.81 23.90
N GLY A 66 -18.01 7.33 23.36
CA GLY A 66 -18.53 8.63 23.80
C GLY A 66 -17.53 9.80 23.63
N PRO A 67 -17.64 10.85 24.46
CA PRO A 67 -16.66 11.92 24.57
C PRO A 67 -15.19 11.47 24.68
N ALA A 68 -14.92 10.34 25.34
CA ALA A 68 -13.58 9.76 25.46
C ALA A 68 -13.01 9.18 24.14
N VAL A 69 -13.70 9.38 23.02
CA VAL A 69 -13.11 9.25 21.69
C VAL A 69 -11.81 10.07 21.58
N VAL A 70 -11.72 11.26 22.21
CA VAL A 70 -10.48 12.07 22.30
C VAL A 70 -9.29 11.32 22.93
N ILE A 71 -9.54 10.37 23.84
CA ILE A 71 -8.50 9.54 24.45
C ILE A 71 -8.16 8.35 23.56
N SER A 72 -9.16 7.72 22.95
CA SER A 72 -8.99 6.68 21.92
C SER A 72 -8.00 7.14 20.84
N PHE A 73 -8.11 8.43 20.51
CA PHE A 73 -7.31 9.20 19.58
C PHE A 73 -5.90 9.54 20.06
N LEU A 74 -5.72 9.94 21.31
CA LEU A 74 -4.38 10.08 21.89
C LEU A 74 -3.64 8.73 21.94
N ILE A 75 -4.34 7.64 22.27
CA ILE A 75 -3.77 6.29 22.29
C ILE A 75 -3.23 5.94 20.90
N ALA A 76 -4.07 6.08 19.86
CA ALA A 76 -3.73 5.88 18.46
C ALA A 76 -2.57 6.78 17.94
N ALA A 77 -2.43 7.98 18.49
CA ALA A 77 -1.36 8.92 18.14
C ALA A 77 -0.01 8.50 18.70
N ILE A 78 0.03 8.18 20.00
CA ILE A 78 1.22 7.69 20.71
C ILE A 78 1.76 6.44 20.02
N ALA A 79 0.83 5.52 19.79
CA ALA A 79 0.94 4.37 18.93
C ALA A 79 1.75 4.68 17.65
N SER A 80 1.14 5.37 16.70
CA SER A 80 1.80 5.63 15.42
C SER A 80 2.95 6.60 15.47
N GLY A 81 3.10 7.36 16.55
CA GLY A 81 4.31 8.09 16.87
C GLY A 81 5.51 7.17 17.09
N PHE A 82 5.39 6.16 17.96
CA PHE A 82 6.50 5.25 18.26
C PHE A 82 6.90 4.42 17.07
N SER A 83 5.89 3.87 16.40
CA SER A 83 6.18 3.24 15.15
C SER A 83 6.68 4.22 14.15
N GLY A 84 6.17 5.46 14.13
CA GLY A 84 6.61 6.60 13.32
C GLY A 84 8.10 6.86 13.37
N LEU A 85 8.76 6.33 14.39
CA LEU A 85 10.18 6.32 14.54
C LEU A 85 10.81 5.00 14.05
N CYS A 86 10.26 3.82 14.38
CA CYS A 86 10.60 2.53 13.73
C CYS A 86 10.67 2.67 12.20
N TYR A 87 9.61 3.30 11.72
CA TYR A 87 9.44 4.00 10.50
C TYR A 87 10.64 4.93 10.27
N ALA A 88 10.73 6.14 10.83
CA ALA A 88 11.75 7.15 10.54
C ALA A 88 13.22 6.68 10.49
N GLU A 89 13.63 5.69 11.29
CA GLU A 89 14.84 4.90 11.05
C GLU A 89 14.42 3.45 10.97
N PHE A 90 13.94 3.02 9.82
CA PHE A 90 14.77 3.02 8.61
C PHE A 90 13.94 3.68 7.53
N ALA A 91 13.39 4.86 7.78
CA ALA A 91 13.36 5.96 6.85
C ALA A 91 14.74 6.64 6.85
N ALA A 92 15.81 5.88 7.13
CA ALA A 92 17.13 6.41 7.35
C ALA A 92 18.34 5.54 6.96
N ARG A 93 18.47 5.09 5.68
CA ARG A 93 19.73 4.69 4.94
C ARG A 93 19.66 3.97 3.52
N VAL A 94 18.64 3.64 2.73
CA VAL A 94 18.59 3.36 1.25
C VAL A 94 17.18 3.54 0.72
N PRO A 95 16.72 4.74 0.37
CA PRO A 95 15.32 4.90 0.10
C PRO A 95 14.84 4.12 -1.13
N LYS A 96 14.16 3.00 -0.97
CA LYS A 96 14.06 2.00 -2.03
C LYS A 96 12.73 1.30 -2.06
N ALA A 97 12.30 0.93 -3.26
CA ALA A 97 10.91 1.19 -3.59
C ALA A 97 9.98 0.13 -3.15
N GLY A 98 9.80 0.02 -1.84
CA GLY A 98 9.27 -1.24 -1.54
C GLY A 98 8.63 -1.75 -0.32
N SER A 99 8.30 -1.01 0.67
CA SER A 99 7.27 -1.47 1.58
C SER A 99 7.36 -2.88 2.08
N ALA A 100 6.28 -3.64 2.08
CA ALA A 100 6.08 -4.52 3.19
C ALA A 100 6.72 -5.85 3.08
N TYR A 101 6.73 -6.50 1.94
CA TYR A 101 7.50 -7.70 1.83
C TYR A 101 8.99 -7.44 2.05
N ILE A 102 9.49 -6.20 2.16
CA ILE A 102 10.93 -5.95 2.11
C ILE A 102 11.73 -6.28 3.32
N TYR A 103 11.58 -5.60 4.43
CA TYR A 103 12.76 -5.48 5.25
C TYR A 103 13.13 -6.73 5.97
N SER A 104 12.30 -7.78 6.15
CA SER A 104 11.25 -8.49 5.36
C SER A 104 11.76 -9.64 4.50
N TYR A 105 11.80 -9.56 3.19
CA TYR A 105 12.76 -10.34 2.41
C TYR A 105 14.19 -9.78 2.61
N VAL A 106 14.45 -9.00 3.68
CA VAL A 106 15.75 -8.79 4.32
C VAL A 106 15.65 -8.97 5.83
N SER A 107 14.58 -9.64 6.39
CA SER A 107 14.56 -10.08 7.81
C SER A 107 13.94 -11.42 8.43
N ILE A 108 13.34 -12.44 7.76
CA ILE A 108 13.18 -13.90 8.27
C ILE A 108 14.46 -14.98 7.88
N GLY A 109 14.88 -15.89 6.85
CA GLY A 109 14.74 -16.42 5.35
C GLY A 109 13.45 -16.66 4.35
N GLU A 110 13.09 -15.93 3.27
CA GLU A 110 11.98 -15.90 2.23
C GLU A 110 10.48 -15.83 2.57
N PHE A 111 9.88 -16.94 3.01
CA PHE A 111 8.43 -17.20 2.82
C PHE A 111 7.53 -16.12 3.38
N VAL A 112 7.93 -15.49 4.47
CA VAL A 112 7.00 -14.64 5.20
C VAL A 112 7.18 -13.18 4.80
N ALA A 113 8.25 -12.87 4.07
CA ALA A 113 8.17 -11.77 3.14
C ALA A 113 7.02 -12.00 2.16
N PHE A 114 6.85 -13.19 1.54
CA PHE A 114 5.60 -13.42 0.80
C PHE A 114 4.40 -13.22 1.69
N THR A 115 4.31 -13.80 2.89
CA THR A 115 3.07 -13.66 3.66
C THR A 115 2.77 -12.21 3.97
N ILE A 116 3.79 -11.38 4.17
CA ILE A 116 3.58 -9.95 4.17
C ILE A 116 3.09 -9.54 2.83
N GLY A 117 3.75 -9.94 1.75
CA GLY A 117 3.28 -9.73 0.42
C GLY A 117 1.81 -10.03 0.33
N TRP A 118 1.35 -11.24 0.53
CA TRP A 118 -0.06 -11.52 0.65
C TRP A 118 -0.81 -10.54 1.51
N ASN A 119 -0.29 -10.34 2.71
CA ASN A 119 -0.80 -9.40 3.65
C ASN A 119 -0.58 -7.94 3.25
N LEU A 120 -0.03 -7.62 2.09
CA LEU A 120 0.16 -6.29 1.58
C LEU A 120 -0.90 -6.02 0.51
N ILE A 121 -1.57 -6.99 -0.10
CA ILE A 121 -2.45 -6.68 -1.24
C ILE A 121 -3.75 -6.04 -0.73
N LEU A 122 -4.42 -6.67 0.24
CA LEU A 122 -5.77 -6.34 0.66
C LEU A 122 -5.85 -5.03 1.48
N GLU A 123 -5.21 -3.90 1.15
CA GLU A 123 -5.66 -2.58 1.66
C GLU A 123 -6.08 -1.65 0.62
N HIS A 124 -5.11 -0.93 0.09
CA HIS A 124 -5.16 0.33 -0.57
C HIS A 124 -6.23 0.34 -1.63
N VAL A 125 -6.59 -0.86 -2.02
CA VAL A 125 -7.85 -1.47 -2.41
C VAL A 125 -9.24 -1.24 -1.80
N ILE A 126 -9.83 -1.87 -0.77
CA ILE A 126 -11.04 -1.32 -0.07
C ILE A 126 -10.62 -0.38 1.07
N GLY A 127 -9.33 -0.20 1.18
CA GLY A 127 -8.72 1.07 1.29
C GLY A 127 -9.46 1.82 0.24
N THR A 128 -9.18 1.67 -1.05
CA THR A 128 -10.06 2.12 -2.15
C THR A 128 -11.50 1.55 -2.25
N ALA A 129 -12.23 1.31 -1.15
CA ALA A 129 -13.69 1.30 -1.00
C ALA A 129 -14.12 2.13 0.18
N SER A 130 -13.43 2.08 1.31
CA SER A 130 -13.94 2.56 2.58
C SER A 130 -14.37 4.01 2.51
N VAL A 131 -13.59 4.88 1.87
CA VAL A 131 -13.86 6.31 1.55
C VAL A 131 -14.45 6.53 0.14
N ALA A 132 -14.95 5.48 -0.55
CA ALA A 132 -15.86 5.71 -1.69
C ALA A 132 -17.18 4.92 -1.85
N ARG A 133 -17.32 3.77 -1.20
CA ARG A 133 -18.52 3.54 -0.38
C ARG A 133 -18.43 4.22 1.01
N GLY A 134 -17.49 5.14 1.07
CA GLY A 134 -17.46 6.33 1.87
C GLY A 134 -17.47 7.59 1.02
N MET A 135 -17.89 7.52 -0.24
CA MET A 135 -18.08 8.63 -1.16
C MET A 135 -19.58 8.74 -1.36
N SER A 136 -20.45 8.03 -0.63
CA SER A 136 -21.84 7.77 -1.04
C SER A 136 -22.97 8.30 -0.11
N GLY A 137 -22.68 8.97 1.02
CA GLY A 137 -23.60 9.50 2.07
C GLY A 137 -23.87 11.03 2.21
N TYR A 138 -22.95 11.96 2.44
CA TYR A 138 -23.12 13.40 2.72
C TYR A 138 -23.66 14.18 1.53
N LEU A 139 -23.26 13.91 0.32
CA LEU A 139 -23.97 14.38 -0.86
C LEU A 139 -25.21 13.55 -1.16
N ASP A 140 -25.41 12.46 -0.41
CA ASP A 140 -26.76 11.97 -0.18
C ASP A 140 -27.44 12.89 0.84
N SER A 141 -26.73 13.55 1.76
CA SER A 141 -27.19 14.71 2.58
C SER A 141 -27.41 15.99 1.82
N LEU A 142 -26.83 16.18 0.63
CA LEU A 142 -27.33 17.18 -0.31
C LEU A 142 -28.73 16.75 -0.74
N PHE A 143 -28.80 15.52 -1.24
CA PHE A 143 -29.96 14.98 -1.90
C PHE A 143 -30.92 14.27 -0.93
N ASP A 144 -30.91 14.56 0.38
CA ASP A 144 -31.76 13.96 1.44
C ASP A 144 -31.96 12.41 1.41
N LYS A 145 -30.85 11.68 1.33
CA LYS A 145 -30.71 10.22 1.17
C LYS A 145 -31.32 9.68 -0.14
N LYS A 146 -31.58 10.52 -1.15
CA LYS A 146 -32.23 10.10 -2.42
C LYS A 146 -31.44 9.04 -3.17
N MET A 147 -30.14 9.19 -3.36
CA MET A 147 -29.37 8.24 -4.16
C MET A 147 -29.33 6.85 -3.53
N SER A 148 -29.08 6.73 -2.22
CA SER A 148 -29.11 5.41 -1.56
C SER A 148 -30.51 4.78 -1.52
N LYS A 149 -31.58 5.58 -1.41
CA LYS A 149 -32.97 5.10 -1.55
C LYS A 149 -33.24 4.58 -2.97
N THR A 150 -32.97 5.40 -3.99
CA THR A 150 -33.23 5.11 -5.40
C THR A 150 -32.45 3.90 -5.92
N LEU A 151 -31.24 3.64 -5.39
CA LEU A 151 -30.46 2.44 -5.74
C LEU A 151 -30.95 1.17 -5.00
N ARG A 152 -31.32 1.27 -3.71
CA ARG A 152 -31.95 0.14 -2.98
C ARG A 152 -33.23 -0.35 -3.65
N GLU A 153 -34.05 0.56 -4.17
CA GLU A 153 -35.32 0.21 -4.82
C GLU A 153 -35.13 -0.48 -6.19
N MET A 154 -34.13 -0.06 -6.98
CA MET A 154 -33.89 -0.65 -8.30
C MET A 154 -33.12 -1.98 -8.24
N PHE A 155 -32.12 -2.12 -7.35
CA PHE A 155 -31.24 -3.29 -7.33
C PHE A 155 -30.95 -3.79 -5.91
N PRO A 156 -31.93 -4.41 -5.24
CA PRO A 156 -31.79 -4.89 -3.87
C PRO A 156 -30.90 -6.13 -3.75
N ILE A 157 -29.93 -6.07 -2.84
CA ILE A 157 -28.97 -7.15 -2.56
C ILE A 157 -29.41 -7.93 -1.32
N ASN A 158 -29.61 -9.24 -1.49
CA ASN A 158 -30.33 -10.10 -0.54
C ASN A 158 -29.45 -11.17 0.12
N VAL A 159 -28.13 -10.99 0.12
CA VAL A 159 -27.20 -11.83 0.88
C VAL A 159 -26.68 -11.04 2.08
N ALA A 160 -26.94 -11.47 3.31
CA ALA A 160 -26.54 -10.75 4.55
C ALA A 160 -25.02 -10.55 4.76
N PHE A 161 -24.21 -11.22 3.93
CA PHE A 161 -22.78 -10.99 3.81
C PHE A 161 -22.61 -9.68 2.98
N LEU A 162 -23.28 -9.56 1.85
CA LEU A 162 -23.25 -8.46 0.87
C LEU A 162 -23.96 -7.15 1.35
N ALA A 163 -23.79 -6.04 0.64
CA ALA A 163 -24.33 -4.71 0.95
C ALA A 163 -25.57 -4.41 0.14
N GLU A 164 -26.58 -3.87 0.81
CA GLU A 164 -27.99 -3.82 0.39
C GLU A 164 -28.28 -3.24 -0.99
N TYR A 165 -27.36 -2.44 -1.56
CA TYR A 165 -27.46 -1.98 -2.93
C TYR A 165 -26.09 -1.91 -3.61
N PRO A 166 -26.04 -2.20 -4.92
CA PRO A 166 -24.94 -1.82 -5.76
C PRO A 166 -24.94 -0.33 -5.93
N ASP A 167 -23.84 0.24 -5.47
CA ASP A 167 -23.71 1.66 -5.47
C ASP A 167 -23.13 2.09 -6.81
N PHE A 168 -23.89 2.98 -7.45
CA PHE A 168 -23.66 3.44 -8.82
C PHE A 168 -22.78 4.63 -8.91
N PHE A 169 -22.35 5.06 -7.74
CA PHE A 169 -21.81 6.35 -7.67
C PHE A 169 -20.31 6.26 -7.64
N THR A 170 -19.69 5.65 -6.65
CA THR A 170 -18.26 5.34 -6.78
C THR A 170 -17.90 4.55 -8.03
N LEU A 171 -18.92 4.02 -8.71
CA LEU A 171 -18.89 3.51 -10.07
C LEU A 171 -18.52 4.46 -11.20
N ILE A 172 -18.76 5.75 -11.10
CA ILE A 172 -18.35 6.66 -12.19
C ILE A 172 -16.89 7.13 -11.99
N VAL A 173 -16.32 6.75 -10.86
CA VAL A 173 -15.85 7.79 -9.95
C VAL A 173 -14.60 7.39 -9.28
N VAL A 174 -14.33 6.12 -9.13
CA VAL A 174 -13.01 5.68 -8.70
C VAL A 174 -12.46 4.98 -9.89
N THR A 175 -12.43 5.75 -10.96
CA THR A 175 -12.21 5.14 -12.24
C THR A 175 -11.42 6.01 -13.15
N LEU A 176 -11.98 7.16 -13.49
CA LEU A 176 -11.16 8.25 -13.92
C LEU A 176 -10.26 8.75 -12.84
N LEU A 177 -10.17 8.13 -11.68
CA LEU A 177 -9.03 8.23 -10.82
C LEU A 177 -7.83 7.56 -11.41
N SER A 178 -7.87 6.31 -11.85
CA SER A 178 -6.76 5.79 -12.63
C SER A 178 -6.75 6.21 -14.08
N VAL A 179 -7.88 6.69 -14.60
CA VAL A 179 -7.85 7.56 -15.78
C VAL A 179 -7.26 8.94 -15.48
N LEU A 180 -7.06 9.20 -14.21
CA LEU A 180 -6.33 10.28 -13.62
C LEU A 180 -5.07 9.72 -12.99
N LEU A 181 -4.52 8.58 -13.49
CA LEU A 181 -3.19 8.11 -13.11
C LEU A 181 -2.10 7.55 -14.05
N ALA A 182 -1.79 8.26 -15.10
CA ALA A 182 -0.40 8.51 -15.43
C ALA A 182 -0.04 9.91 -15.98
N ILE A 183 -0.97 10.82 -16.40
CA ILE A 183 -1.03 12.30 -16.80
C ILE A 183 -0.21 13.05 -15.81
N GLY A 184 0.06 14.31 -16.07
CA GLY A 184 0.55 15.27 -15.14
C GLY A 184 1.51 14.77 -14.09
N VAL A 185 2.32 13.76 -14.31
CA VAL A 185 3.34 13.60 -13.33
C VAL A 185 4.29 14.75 -13.52
N LYS A 186 4.24 15.50 -14.63
CA LYS A 186 4.58 16.90 -14.75
C LYS A 186 3.45 17.95 -14.76
N GLU A 187 2.24 17.71 -14.22
CA GLU A 187 1.13 18.70 -14.07
C GLU A 187 0.00 18.36 -13.05
N SER A 188 -0.09 17.10 -12.71
CA SER A 188 -0.58 16.41 -11.54
C SER A 188 0.38 16.54 -10.33
N THR A 189 1.47 17.30 -10.52
CA THR A 189 1.88 18.62 -9.93
C THR A 189 1.71 19.99 -10.64
N MET A 190 0.49 20.56 -10.66
CA MET A 190 0.13 21.90 -10.18
C MET A 190 -1.39 22.08 -9.78
N ILE A 191 -1.88 21.39 -8.73
CA ILE A 191 -3.18 21.04 -8.08
C ILE A 191 -2.89 20.36 -6.68
N ASN A 192 -1.67 20.38 -6.02
CA ASN A 192 -0.98 19.89 -4.72
C ASN A 192 -0.34 21.03 -3.88
N ASN A 193 -0.49 22.34 -4.15
CA ASN A 193 -0.11 23.38 -3.13
C ASN A 193 -1.12 24.40 -2.49
N ILE A 194 -2.29 24.75 -3.08
CA ILE A 194 -3.59 25.17 -2.46
C ILE A 194 -4.89 24.67 -3.23
N PHE A 195 -5.65 23.52 -3.21
CA PHE A 195 -5.81 22.29 -2.36
C PHE A 195 -5.49 22.68 -0.92
N THR A 196 -4.19 22.53 -0.53
CA THR A 196 -3.28 23.07 0.50
C THR A 196 -3.40 24.48 0.97
N ALA A 197 -4.61 24.97 0.90
CA ALA A 197 -5.10 25.53 2.12
C ALA A 197 -6.34 24.78 2.61
N VAL A 198 -7.29 24.38 1.80
CA VAL A 198 -8.68 24.08 2.20
C VAL A 198 -8.87 22.61 2.54
N ASN A 199 -8.06 22.21 3.52
CA ASN A 199 -8.44 21.70 4.85
C ASN A 199 -7.47 22.23 5.91
N MET A 200 -6.18 22.49 5.64
CA MET A 200 -5.31 23.19 6.61
C MET A 200 -5.98 24.44 7.15
N SER A 201 -6.93 25.03 6.40
CA SER A 201 -8.03 25.76 7.00
C SER A 201 -9.47 25.20 6.99
N THR A 202 -10.01 24.41 6.06
CA THR A 202 -11.45 23.96 6.16
C THR A 202 -11.72 23.04 7.32
N ILE A 203 -10.65 22.42 7.82
CA ILE A 203 -10.65 21.97 9.18
C ILE A 203 -10.35 23.12 10.13
N PHE A 204 -9.15 23.75 10.16
CA PHE A 204 -8.80 24.83 11.13
C PHE A 204 -9.95 25.71 11.59
N ILE A 205 -10.72 26.15 10.63
CA ILE A 205 -11.77 27.14 10.66
C ILE A 205 -13.04 26.63 11.36
N ILE A 206 -13.01 25.43 11.95
CA ILE A 206 -13.95 24.95 12.97
C ILE A 206 -13.25 24.64 14.31
N ILE A 207 -11.92 24.52 14.36
CA ILE A 207 -11.25 24.90 15.61
C ILE A 207 -11.63 26.35 15.92
N ILE A 208 -11.76 27.21 14.90
CA ILE A 208 -12.38 28.53 15.03
C ILE A 208 -13.89 28.39 15.29
N ALA A 209 -14.65 28.15 14.23
CA ALA A 209 -16.09 28.39 14.25
C ALA A 209 -16.86 27.26 14.97
N GLY A 210 -16.17 26.18 15.33
CA GLY A 210 -16.67 25.16 16.24
C GLY A 210 -16.31 25.27 17.69
N LEU A 211 -15.39 26.14 18.07
CA LEU A 211 -15.35 26.61 19.45
C LEU A 211 -16.49 27.60 19.77
N THR A 212 -17.30 28.07 18.80
CA THR A 212 -18.37 29.06 19.07
C THR A 212 -19.60 28.50 19.77
N LYS A 213 -19.93 27.21 19.63
CA LYS A 213 -21.10 26.54 20.24
C LYS A 213 -20.75 25.27 21.03
N VAL A 214 -19.52 25.19 21.54
CA VAL A 214 -19.10 24.16 22.50
C VAL A 214 -19.92 24.25 23.79
N ASN A 215 -20.53 23.13 24.20
CA ASN A 215 -21.32 22.99 25.41
C ASN A 215 -20.83 21.80 26.25
N MET A 216 -20.04 22.10 27.29
CA MET A 216 -19.47 21.11 28.22
C MET A 216 -20.48 20.13 28.84
N LYS A 217 -21.78 20.44 28.88
CA LYS A 217 -22.81 19.51 29.36
C LYS A 217 -22.89 18.23 28.54
N ASN A 218 -22.54 18.27 27.26
CA ASN A 218 -22.53 17.09 26.38
C ASN A 218 -21.44 16.07 26.76
N TRP A 219 -20.46 16.45 27.58
CA TRP A 219 -19.47 15.55 28.19
C TRP A 219 -19.87 15.02 29.57
N ALA A 220 -20.95 15.54 30.15
CA ALA A 220 -21.39 15.28 31.52
C ALA A 220 -22.91 15.02 31.56
N ILE A 221 -23.38 14.12 30.69
CA ILE A 221 -24.79 13.74 30.57
C ILE A 221 -25.17 12.80 31.72
N ASP A 222 -26.18 13.17 32.51
CA ASP A 222 -26.64 12.40 33.66
C ASP A 222 -27.27 11.05 33.26
N PRO A 223 -26.88 9.91 33.87
CA PRO A 223 -27.38 8.59 33.50
C PRO A 223 -28.90 8.42 33.62
N THR A 224 -29.54 9.16 34.52
CA THR A 224 -31.01 9.15 34.74
C THR A 224 -31.80 9.87 33.64
N SER A 225 -31.15 10.63 32.76
CA SER A 225 -31.80 11.30 31.62
C SER A 225 -31.98 10.39 30.40
N LEU A 226 -31.52 9.13 30.47
CA LEU A 226 -31.46 8.17 29.36
C LEU A 226 -32.52 7.05 29.46
N ASP A 227 -33.56 7.20 30.30
CA ASP A 227 -34.47 6.09 30.61
C ASP A 227 -35.26 5.55 29.39
N ASP A 228 -35.57 6.39 28.40
CA ASP A 228 -36.18 5.98 27.13
C ASP A 228 -35.19 5.30 26.15
N CYS A 229 -33.88 5.44 26.38
CA CYS A 229 -32.81 5.05 25.44
C CYS A 229 -32.45 3.55 25.49
N LYS A 230 -33.24 2.71 26.18
CA LYS A 230 -32.94 1.28 26.39
C LYS A 230 -33.04 0.40 25.13
N ILE A 231 -33.45 0.96 24.00
CA ILE A 231 -33.65 0.26 22.73
C ILE A 231 -32.39 0.33 21.82
N GLU A 232 -31.59 1.40 21.93
CA GLU A 232 -30.45 1.68 21.01
C GLU A 232 -29.07 1.70 21.69
N ASN A 233 -28.92 1.01 22.83
CA ASN A 233 -27.61 0.69 23.42
C ASN A 233 -26.76 1.93 23.85
N CYS A 234 -27.43 3.03 24.26
CA CYS A 234 -26.86 4.38 24.44
C CYS A 234 -25.77 4.58 25.53
N GLY A 235 -25.24 3.52 26.13
CA GLY A 235 -24.21 3.56 27.18
C GLY A 235 -24.67 4.16 28.53
N SER A 236 -23.73 4.32 29.46
CA SER A 236 -23.98 4.71 30.85
C SER A 236 -23.96 6.22 31.14
N GLY A 237 -23.95 7.07 30.11
CA GLY A 237 -23.77 8.52 30.26
C GLY A 237 -22.34 8.97 30.64
N GLY A 238 -22.17 10.28 30.85
CA GLY A 238 -20.87 10.90 31.14
C GLY A 238 -19.82 10.84 30.01
N PHE A 239 -18.54 11.02 30.37
CA PHE A 239 -17.42 11.12 29.43
C PHE A 239 -16.97 9.77 28.84
N MET A 240 -17.18 8.66 29.56
CA MET A 240 -16.84 7.28 29.12
C MET A 240 -18.08 6.36 29.21
N PRO A 241 -19.12 6.56 28.39
CA PRO A 241 -20.38 5.82 28.48
C PRO A 241 -20.27 4.31 28.18
N PHE A 242 -19.15 3.87 27.60
CA PHE A 242 -18.82 2.47 27.33
C PHE A 242 -17.59 1.98 28.13
N GLY A 243 -17.18 2.76 29.13
CA GLY A 243 -16.03 2.48 29.97
C GLY A 243 -14.68 2.40 29.23
N VAL A 244 -13.67 1.88 29.93
CA VAL A 244 -12.31 1.77 29.41
C VAL A 244 -12.23 0.77 28.24
N ALA A 245 -12.99 -0.34 28.29
CA ALA A 245 -13.09 -1.28 27.18
C ALA A 245 -13.62 -0.64 25.89
N GLY A 246 -14.60 0.25 25.99
CA GLY A 246 -15.11 1.03 24.85
C GLY A 246 -14.11 2.05 24.30
N VAL A 247 -13.36 2.74 25.15
CA VAL A 247 -12.25 3.65 24.72
C VAL A 247 -11.09 2.89 24.08
N ILE A 248 -10.95 1.61 24.42
CA ILE A 248 -9.97 0.69 23.88
C ILE A 248 -10.46 0.14 22.53
N ALA A 249 -11.69 -0.36 22.45
CA ALA A 249 -12.32 -0.77 21.20
C ALA A 249 -12.42 0.40 20.20
N GLY A 250 -12.70 1.58 20.75
CA GLY A 250 -12.50 2.88 20.13
C GLY A 250 -11.09 3.00 19.62
N ALA A 251 -10.05 3.04 20.48
CA ALA A 251 -8.63 3.24 20.12
C ALA A 251 -8.14 2.47 18.89
N ALA A 252 -8.80 1.36 18.56
CA ALA A 252 -8.68 0.54 17.35
C ALA A 252 -9.35 1.06 16.08
N LYS A 253 -10.68 1.24 16.12
CA LYS A 253 -11.42 1.96 15.08
C LYS A 253 -11.03 3.43 15.02
N CYS A 254 -10.21 3.87 15.95
CA CYS A 254 -9.51 5.15 16.10
C CYS A 254 -8.01 5.04 15.78
N PHE A 255 -7.52 3.87 15.40
CA PHE A 255 -6.16 3.60 14.92
C PHE A 255 -6.14 3.03 13.49
N TYR A 256 -7.36 2.82 12.96
CA TYR A 256 -7.94 3.65 11.90
C TYR A 256 -7.77 5.16 12.10
N GLY A 257 -6.60 5.52 12.64
CA GLY A 257 -6.17 6.82 13.08
C GLY A 257 -4.80 7.27 12.63
N PHE A 258 -3.89 6.39 12.19
CA PHE A 258 -2.56 6.89 11.77
C PHE A 258 -1.91 6.22 10.54
N VAL A 259 -2.54 5.22 9.93
CA VAL A 259 -2.58 4.76 8.50
C VAL A 259 -2.11 5.79 7.44
N GLY A 260 -0.89 6.32 7.38
CA GLY A 260 -0.53 7.35 6.37
C GLY A 260 0.62 8.30 6.71
N PHE A 261 0.86 8.77 7.94
CA PHE A 261 2.01 9.65 8.26
C PHE A 261 3.29 8.96 7.85
N ASP A 262 3.16 7.66 7.91
CA ASP A 262 4.12 6.70 7.60
C ASP A 262 4.56 6.85 6.19
N ILE A 263 3.72 7.32 5.28
CA ILE A 263 3.77 6.91 3.90
C ILE A 263 5.09 7.43 3.24
N VAL A 264 5.87 8.31 3.91
CA VAL A 264 7.24 8.86 3.67
C VAL A 264 8.39 7.91 3.38
N ALA A 265 8.20 6.62 3.22
CA ALA A 265 9.21 5.73 2.70
C ALA A 265 8.66 4.83 1.62
N THR A 266 7.64 5.22 0.90
CA THR A 266 7.17 4.56 -0.30
C THR A 266 7.38 5.48 -1.58
N THR A 267 8.33 6.44 -1.68
CA THR A 267 9.02 7.05 -2.88
C THR A 267 10.53 7.50 -2.75
N GLY A 268 11.73 6.78 -2.81
CA GLY A 268 13.27 6.96 -2.70
C GLY A 268 14.60 7.36 -3.64
N GLU A 269 14.77 7.56 -5.00
CA GLU A 269 15.82 8.45 -5.72
C GLU A 269 15.38 9.60 -6.69
N GLU A 270 14.21 9.52 -7.34
CA GLU A 270 13.21 10.63 -7.47
C GLU A 270 13.13 11.80 -6.42
N ALA A 271 14.15 12.50 -5.94
CA ALA A 271 13.90 13.66 -5.06
C ALA A 271 15.12 14.52 -4.87
N LYS A 272 14.85 15.61 -4.18
CA LYS A 272 15.85 16.30 -3.41
C LYS A 272 15.93 15.58 -2.06
N ASN A 273 17.13 15.13 -1.76
CA ASN A 273 17.60 14.69 -0.45
C ASN A 273 16.68 13.79 0.41
N PRO A 274 16.32 12.60 -0.10
CA PRO A 274 15.80 11.48 0.68
C PRO A 274 16.61 11.15 1.94
N LYS A 275 17.92 11.50 1.90
CA LYS A 275 18.90 11.43 2.99
C LYS A 275 18.54 12.25 4.23
N ARG A 276 17.34 12.83 4.29
CA ARG A 276 16.94 13.81 5.31
C ARG A 276 15.47 14.19 5.21
N ASN A 277 15.01 14.53 4.00
CA ASN A 277 13.69 15.11 3.81
C ASN A 277 12.61 14.16 4.33
N ILE A 278 12.89 12.87 4.20
CA ILE A 278 12.02 11.77 4.58
C ILE A 278 11.88 11.64 6.09
N PRO A 279 12.91 11.30 6.90
CA PRO A 279 12.81 11.30 8.36
C PRO A 279 12.04 12.47 8.95
N LEU A 280 12.27 13.65 8.36
CA LEU A 280 11.74 14.91 8.82
C LEU A 280 10.26 15.06 8.49
N SER A 281 9.82 14.66 7.29
CA SER A 281 8.45 14.86 6.87
C SER A 281 7.46 13.90 7.53
N ILE A 282 7.88 12.68 7.92
CA ILE A 282 7.12 11.76 8.82
C ILE A 282 6.80 12.43 10.14
N PHE A 283 7.79 13.14 10.65
CA PHE A 283 7.75 13.64 12.01
C PHE A 283 6.93 14.92 12.06
N LEU A 284 7.18 15.83 11.11
CA LEU A 284 6.32 16.98 10.89
C LEU A 284 4.88 16.52 10.61
N SER A 285 4.72 15.40 9.90
CA SER A 285 3.44 14.79 9.62
C SER A 285 2.67 14.40 10.85
N LEU A 286 3.14 13.40 11.60
CA LEU A 286 2.55 12.91 12.86
C LEU A 286 2.09 14.02 13.80
N ILE A 287 2.79 15.15 13.81
CA ILE A 287 2.47 16.32 14.62
C ILE A 287 1.24 17.06 14.10
N ILE A 288 1.27 17.67 12.91
CA ILE A 288 0.12 18.47 12.44
C ILE A 288 -1.08 17.55 12.13
N ILE A 289 -0.81 16.27 11.89
CA ILE A 289 -1.74 15.15 12.01
C ILE A 289 -2.43 15.19 13.36
N PHE A 290 -1.71 14.88 14.45
CA PHE A 290 -2.23 14.78 15.81
C PHE A 290 -2.87 16.09 16.32
N LEU A 291 -2.48 17.24 15.78
CA LEU A 291 -3.07 18.54 16.17
C LEU A 291 -4.47 18.77 15.61
N ALA A 292 -4.79 18.22 14.44
CA ALA A 292 -6.15 18.23 13.91
C ALA A 292 -7.04 17.34 14.79
N TYR A 293 -6.80 16.05 14.66
CA TYR A 293 -6.92 14.94 15.59
C TYR A 293 -7.14 15.10 17.08
N PHE A 294 -6.66 16.16 17.69
CA PHE A 294 -6.98 16.41 19.08
C PHE A 294 -8.10 17.44 19.23
N GLY A 295 -8.03 18.56 18.51
CA GLY A 295 -8.82 19.74 18.86
C GLY A 295 -10.33 19.63 18.61
N ILE A 296 -10.80 18.62 17.86
CA ILE A 296 -12.17 18.67 17.33
C ILE A 296 -12.89 17.32 17.33
N SER A 297 -12.21 16.26 17.77
CA SER A 297 -12.89 15.18 18.51
C SER A 297 -13.40 15.73 19.84
N THR A 298 -12.66 16.73 20.33
CA THR A 298 -12.95 17.64 21.42
C THR A 298 -14.20 18.47 21.13
N VAL A 299 -14.20 19.36 20.13
CA VAL A 299 -15.39 20.15 19.71
C VAL A 299 -16.59 19.26 19.34
N LEU A 300 -16.40 18.18 18.55
CA LEU A 300 -17.39 17.15 18.17
C LEU A 300 -18.41 16.86 19.27
N THR A 301 -17.89 16.24 20.33
CA THR A 301 -18.67 15.62 21.39
C THR A 301 -19.11 16.67 22.41
N MET A 302 -18.61 17.90 22.28
CA MET A 302 -19.04 19.03 23.09
C MET A 302 -20.19 19.83 22.47
N MET A 303 -20.50 19.72 21.17
CA MET A 303 -21.58 20.50 20.59
C MET A 303 -22.95 19.82 20.69
N VAL A 304 -23.02 18.54 20.33
CA VAL A 304 -24.23 17.70 20.45
C VAL A 304 -23.89 16.37 21.11
N PRO A 305 -24.82 15.81 21.93
CA PRO A 305 -24.65 14.50 22.55
C PRO A 305 -24.26 13.37 21.60
N SER A 306 -23.28 12.56 22.01
CA SER A 306 -22.65 11.55 21.17
C SER A 306 -23.56 10.44 20.64
N TYR A 307 -24.75 10.23 21.20
CA TYR A 307 -25.71 9.22 20.74
C TYR A 307 -26.62 9.70 19.59
N LYS A 308 -26.87 11.01 19.45
CA LYS A 308 -27.76 11.55 18.39
C LYS A 308 -27.18 11.43 16.99
N LEU A 309 -25.88 11.23 16.98
CA LEU A 309 -24.98 11.25 15.85
C LEU A 309 -25.39 10.22 14.74
N ASP A 310 -25.72 10.57 13.47
CA ASP A 310 -25.95 9.57 12.37
C ASP A 310 -24.65 8.80 11.97
N LEU A 311 -24.70 7.63 11.33
CA LEU A 311 -23.56 6.69 11.29
C LEU A 311 -22.62 6.70 10.08
N ASN A 312 -23.03 6.91 8.83
CA ASN A 312 -22.09 7.28 7.77
C ASN A 312 -21.81 8.79 7.78
N ALA A 313 -22.39 9.56 8.71
CA ALA A 313 -21.76 10.35 9.76
C ALA A 313 -22.81 11.32 10.43
N PRO A 314 -22.54 12.04 11.52
CA PRO A 314 -23.36 13.24 12.00
C PRO A 314 -23.20 14.87 11.80
N PHE A 315 -22.40 15.64 10.98
CA PHE A 315 -21.72 16.99 11.15
C PHE A 315 -21.96 17.85 9.85
N PRO A 316 -22.70 17.39 8.80
CA PRO A 316 -24.09 17.72 8.35
C PRO A 316 -25.25 17.01 9.03
N TYR A 317 -25.13 16.72 10.30
CA TYR A 317 -26.27 16.33 11.13
C TYR A 317 -26.21 17.04 12.51
N VAL A 318 -25.24 17.95 12.82
CA VAL A 318 -25.18 18.58 14.19
C VAL A 318 -25.04 20.11 14.30
N PHE A 319 -24.91 20.89 13.21
CA PHE A 319 -24.91 22.35 13.36
C PHE A 319 -26.37 22.99 13.46
N ASP A 320 -27.36 22.89 12.53
CA ASP A 320 -28.70 23.56 12.50
C ASP A 320 -30.01 22.84 12.93
N ALA A 321 -29.94 21.86 13.82
CA ALA A 321 -30.87 21.88 14.95
C ALA A 321 -30.31 22.76 16.08
N ILE A 322 -29.12 23.38 15.88
CA ILE A 322 -28.66 24.54 16.65
C ILE A 322 -29.00 25.90 15.93
N GLY A 323 -28.79 26.17 14.62
CA GLY A 323 -29.60 27.15 13.80
C GLY A 323 -29.16 27.88 12.47
N TYR A 324 -27.88 28.14 12.13
CA TYR A 324 -27.40 28.86 10.91
C TYR A 324 -27.68 28.15 9.55
N VAL A 325 -27.45 28.77 8.37
CA VAL A 325 -27.59 28.09 7.02
C VAL A 325 -26.59 28.53 5.93
N GLU A 326 -26.17 29.79 5.87
CA GLU A 326 -25.15 30.22 4.89
C GLU A 326 -23.77 29.81 5.30
N ILE A 327 -23.51 29.87 6.61
CA ILE A 327 -22.25 29.36 7.07
C ILE A 327 -22.27 27.85 6.72
N LYS A 328 -23.46 27.19 6.72
CA LYS A 328 -23.74 25.94 5.98
C LYS A 328 -23.30 26.13 4.55
N TRP A 329 -23.87 26.99 3.69
CA TRP A 329 -23.28 27.30 2.38
C TRP A 329 -21.89 28.07 2.35
N VAL A 330 -21.03 27.80 3.36
CA VAL A 330 -19.57 27.92 3.48
C VAL A 330 -18.87 26.60 3.88
N VAL A 331 -19.51 25.71 4.61
CA VAL A 331 -19.08 24.30 4.67
C VAL A 331 -20.29 23.33 4.53
N THR A 332 -20.98 23.43 3.35
CA THR A 332 -22.06 22.63 2.65
C THR A 332 -21.91 22.05 1.14
N ILE A 333 -20.94 22.26 0.14
CA ILE A 333 -20.33 21.51 -1.10
C ILE A 333 -18.87 20.97 -0.96
N GLY A 334 -17.91 21.74 -0.46
CA GLY A 334 -16.55 21.43 0.03
C GLY A 334 -16.43 20.57 1.29
N ALA A 335 -17.17 19.51 1.32
CA ALA A 335 -16.76 18.21 1.79
C ALA A 335 -16.53 17.34 0.62
N ASN A 336 -17.07 17.70 -0.53
CA ASN A 336 -16.98 16.86 -1.65
C ASN A 336 -15.74 17.24 -2.47
N PHE A 337 -15.40 18.53 -2.53
CA PHE A 337 -14.00 18.87 -2.70
C PHE A 337 -13.11 18.32 -1.54
N ALA A 338 -13.61 17.56 -0.54
CA ALA A 338 -13.36 17.82 0.88
C ALA A 338 -12.60 16.95 1.91
N LEU A 339 -12.01 15.76 1.81
CA LEU A 339 -12.14 14.58 0.99
C LEU A 339 -11.76 14.41 -0.51
N SER A 340 -11.91 15.29 -1.50
CA SER A 340 -11.27 15.14 -2.83
C SER A 340 -9.82 14.73 -2.80
N THR A 341 -9.07 15.60 -2.15
CA THR A 341 -7.77 15.49 -1.54
C THR A 341 -7.62 14.34 -0.58
N ALA A 342 -8.63 13.51 -0.40
CA ALA A 342 -8.58 12.26 0.33
C ALA A 342 -8.84 11.04 -0.51
N LEU A 343 -8.88 11.10 -1.84
CA LEU A 343 -8.78 9.92 -2.72
C LEU A 343 -7.77 9.96 -3.85
N LEU A 344 -6.55 10.33 -3.50
CA LEU A 344 -5.31 10.15 -4.17
C LEU A 344 -4.08 9.65 -3.25
N GLY A 345 -4.20 9.34 -1.92
CA GLY A 345 -3.24 8.72 -0.87
C GLY A 345 -2.91 7.25 -0.18
N ALA A 346 -2.91 5.86 -0.40
CA ALA A 346 -3.26 4.51 -1.16
C ALA A 346 -3.45 3.81 -2.67
N MET A 347 -3.30 3.97 -4.05
CA MET A 347 -3.00 4.88 -5.25
C MET A 347 -1.56 5.27 -5.66
N PHE A 348 -1.03 6.44 -5.34
CA PHE A 348 0.32 6.92 -5.60
C PHE A 348 1.34 5.82 -5.44
N PRO A 349 1.60 5.32 -4.24
CA PRO A 349 2.11 3.97 -4.19
C PRO A 349 1.03 2.97 -4.45
N LEU A 350 0.90 2.64 -5.70
CA LEU A 350 0.12 1.52 -6.15
C LEU A 350 0.62 1.02 -7.50
N PRO A 351 1.12 1.82 -8.48
CA PRO A 351 1.64 1.23 -9.71
C PRO A 351 2.98 0.62 -9.36
N ARG A 352 3.76 1.45 -8.66
CA ARG A 352 4.83 1.03 -7.84
C ARG A 352 4.46 0.18 -6.65
N ILE A 353 3.21 0.11 -6.22
CA ILE A 353 2.73 -1.00 -5.38
C ILE A 353 2.22 -2.24 -6.20
N LEU A 354 2.49 -2.37 -7.52
CA LEU A 354 2.40 -3.68 -8.23
C LEU A 354 3.59 -4.11 -9.10
N TYR A 355 4.24 -3.16 -9.71
CA TYR A 355 5.51 -3.38 -10.36
C TYR A 355 6.50 -4.06 -9.40
N SER A 356 6.51 -3.80 -8.10
CA SER A 356 7.76 -4.07 -7.39
C SER A 356 7.88 -5.52 -7.05
N MET A 357 6.75 -6.15 -6.75
CA MET A 357 6.72 -7.51 -6.28
C MET A 357 7.04 -8.38 -7.40
N ALA A 358 6.88 -8.07 -8.69
CA ALA A 358 7.50 -9.02 -9.61
C ALA A 358 8.95 -8.68 -9.74
N SER A 359 9.36 -7.50 -9.34
CA SER A 359 10.74 -7.19 -9.05
C SER A 359 11.30 -7.86 -7.80
N ASP A 360 10.87 -9.07 -7.47
CA ASP A 360 11.82 -10.11 -7.05
C ASP A 360 11.57 -11.50 -7.62
N GLY A 361 10.40 -11.96 -8.01
CA GLY A 361 9.16 -11.50 -7.49
C GLY A 361 9.05 -11.57 -5.95
N ILE A 362 7.91 -11.77 -5.33
CA ILE A 362 7.62 -13.17 -5.15
C ILE A 362 6.56 -13.62 -6.12
N LEU A 363 6.19 -12.76 -7.08
CA LEU A 363 4.88 -12.75 -7.70
C LEU A 363 5.12 -12.53 -9.35
N TYR A 364 4.28 -12.82 -10.44
CA TYR A 364 4.60 -13.30 -11.90
C TYR A 364 5.44 -12.47 -12.90
N LYS A 365 5.19 -12.50 -14.24
CA LYS A 365 5.85 -11.67 -15.25
C LYS A 365 5.15 -10.48 -15.94
N PHE A 366 3.84 -10.32 -15.85
CA PHE A 366 3.09 -9.13 -16.31
C PHE A 366 3.66 -7.71 -15.95
N LEU A 367 4.11 -7.39 -14.72
CA LEU A 367 4.35 -5.98 -14.29
C LEU A 367 5.64 -5.37 -14.78
N GLN A 368 6.41 -6.16 -15.51
CA GLN A 368 7.56 -5.82 -16.34
C GLN A 368 7.18 -5.01 -17.60
N HIS A 369 5.97 -4.41 -17.71
CA HIS A 369 5.79 -3.40 -18.76
C HIS A 369 4.97 -2.16 -18.48
N VAL A 370 5.53 -1.08 -19.03
CA VAL A 370 5.78 0.13 -18.29
C VAL A 370 6.43 1.07 -19.35
N TYR A 371 5.60 1.86 -20.04
CA TYR A 371 5.62 2.75 -21.24
C TYR A 371 6.38 4.10 -21.24
N PRO A 372 7.34 4.45 -22.12
CA PRO A 372 8.35 5.45 -21.82
C PRO A 372 7.92 6.89 -22.11
N ARG A 373 6.64 7.22 -21.99
CA ARG A 373 6.24 8.62 -22.03
C ARG A 373 6.16 9.28 -20.70
N THR A 374 6.74 8.74 -19.64
CA THR A 374 6.82 9.69 -18.53
C THR A 374 7.76 9.47 -17.44
N LYS A 375 8.51 8.38 -17.47
CA LYS A 375 8.90 7.78 -16.22
C LYS A 375 7.69 7.19 -15.40
N THR A 376 6.48 7.71 -15.61
CA THR A 376 5.12 7.29 -15.25
C THR A 376 4.40 6.13 -15.92
N PRO A 377 3.37 5.58 -15.24
CA PRO A 377 2.83 4.30 -15.43
C PRO A 377 1.73 4.38 -16.43
N VAL A 378 0.61 3.82 -15.99
CA VAL A 378 -0.73 3.86 -16.51
C VAL A 378 -1.31 2.47 -16.59
N LYS A 379 -0.48 1.46 -16.77
CA LYS A 379 -0.94 0.09 -16.66
C LYS A 379 -0.97 -0.21 -15.18
N ALA A 380 -0.10 0.36 -14.33
CA ALA A 380 0.00 -0.18 -12.97
C ALA A 380 -1.09 0.29 -12.00
N THR A 381 -1.35 1.56 -12.10
CA THR A 381 -2.64 2.21 -12.33
C THR A 381 -3.87 1.39 -12.77
N MET A 382 -3.74 0.17 -13.26
CA MET A 382 -4.81 -0.64 -13.83
C MET A 382 -4.97 -2.00 -13.16
N VAL A 383 -4.24 -2.28 -12.07
CA VAL A 383 -4.83 -2.86 -10.87
C VAL A 383 -5.03 -1.89 -9.78
N SER A 384 -5.78 -0.84 -10.04
CA SER A 384 -6.32 -0.04 -8.97
C SER A 384 -7.91 0.13 -8.89
N GLY A 385 -8.76 -0.31 -9.86
CA GLY A 385 -10.08 0.09 -10.51
C GLY A 385 -11.03 -0.84 -11.46
N ILE A 386 -10.77 -1.95 -12.30
CA ILE A 386 -11.75 -3.08 -12.77
C ILE A 386 -11.78 -4.57 -12.11
N LEU A 387 -11.02 -5.05 -11.11
CA LEU A 387 -11.35 -6.35 -10.41
C LEU A 387 -12.28 -6.26 -9.17
N ALA A 388 -12.38 -5.04 -8.71
CA ALA A 388 -12.57 -4.34 -7.45
C ALA A 388 -13.73 -3.24 -6.88
N ALA A 389 -14.77 -2.36 -7.41
CA ALA A 389 -15.82 -2.08 -8.65
C ALA A 389 -16.95 -3.19 -9.49
N ILE A 390 -17.23 -4.61 -9.74
CA ILE A 390 -17.21 -6.17 -9.14
C ILE A 390 -17.81 -6.68 -7.66
N LEU A 391 -17.15 -6.66 -6.46
CA LEU A 391 -17.30 -6.51 -4.93
C LEU A 391 -17.85 -5.25 -4.14
N GLY A 392 -17.08 -4.28 -3.60
CA GLY A 392 -17.52 -3.27 -2.59
C GLY A 392 -18.69 -2.29 -2.91
N ALA A 393 -19.26 -2.27 -4.12
CA ALA A 393 -20.65 -1.81 -4.38
C ALA A 393 -21.57 -3.00 -4.05
N ILE A 394 -21.22 -3.66 -2.96
CA ILE A 394 -21.71 -4.86 -2.31
C ILE A 394 -21.04 -4.93 -0.95
N PHE A 395 -20.19 -3.99 -0.52
CA PHE A 395 -19.68 -4.00 0.84
C PHE A 395 -20.04 -2.71 1.56
N ASN A 396 -20.55 -2.89 2.77
CA ASN A 396 -21.14 -1.84 3.57
C ASN A 396 -20.02 -1.14 4.30
N LEU A 397 -20.09 0.19 4.41
CA LEU A 397 -19.04 1.00 5.02
C LEU A 397 -18.38 0.34 6.24
N HIS A 398 -19.13 -0.10 7.25
CA HIS A 398 -18.55 -0.70 8.46
C HIS A 398 -17.80 -2.02 8.20
N GLN A 399 -18.23 -2.81 7.21
CA GLN A 399 -17.43 -3.94 6.72
C GLN A 399 -16.15 -3.41 6.06
N LEU A 400 -16.24 -2.29 5.30
CA LEU A 400 -15.14 -1.49 4.73
C LEU A 400 -14.26 -0.78 5.78
N ILE A 401 -14.62 -0.92 7.06
CA ILE A 401 -13.90 -0.36 8.20
C ILE A 401 -13.33 -1.43 9.11
N ASP A 402 -14.03 -2.52 9.36
CA ASP A 402 -13.62 -3.49 10.38
C ASP A 402 -12.76 -4.61 9.79
N MET A 403 -12.85 -4.85 8.49
CA MET A 403 -12.25 -6.04 7.84
C MET A 403 -11.49 -5.75 6.57
N MET A 404 -11.07 -4.56 6.49
CA MET A 404 -9.83 -4.29 7.05
C MET A 404 -10.23 -3.11 7.98
N SER A 405 -10.31 -3.23 9.29
CA SER A 405 -9.37 -3.44 10.35
C SER A 405 -8.65 -4.82 10.44
N ILE A 406 -9.02 -5.96 9.74
CA ILE A 406 -8.18 -6.79 8.72
C ILE A 406 -7.04 -5.99 7.96
N GLY A 407 -5.81 -6.32 7.36
CA GLY A 407 -4.36 -5.72 6.92
C GLY A 407 -3.06 -4.67 7.45
N THR A 408 -2.71 -3.47 8.23
CA THR A 408 -3.03 -2.22 9.25
C THR A 408 -2.98 -2.10 10.81
N LEU A 409 -3.69 -2.76 11.74
CA LEU A 409 -3.42 -2.77 13.20
C LEU A 409 -2.64 -3.94 14.18
N LEU A 410 -1.90 -5.23 14.05
CA LEU A 410 -0.99 -6.39 13.19
C LEU A 410 0.04 -6.25 11.89
N ALA A 411 1.11 -5.43 11.88
CA ALA A 411 2.06 -4.93 10.86
C ALA A 411 3.25 -4.24 11.53
N TYR A 412 3.04 -3.50 12.62
CA TYR A 412 4.06 -3.04 13.55
C TYR A 412 4.76 -4.14 14.36
N THR A 413 4.89 -5.34 13.81
CA THR A 413 5.96 -6.24 14.24
C THR A 413 6.82 -6.78 13.07
N ILE A 414 6.75 -6.25 11.79
CA ILE A 414 7.93 -6.16 10.82
C ILE A 414 8.62 -4.82 10.19
N VAL A 415 8.40 -3.56 10.64
CA VAL A 415 9.36 -2.41 11.09
C VAL A 415 9.84 -1.85 12.56
N ALA A 416 9.67 -2.05 13.95
CA ALA A 416 9.43 -3.08 15.16
C ALA A 416 9.63 -4.78 15.58
N ILE A 417 9.87 -6.01 14.87
CA ILE A 417 11.06 -7.04 14.56
C ILE A 417 12.42 -6.78 13.65
N CYS A 418 12.53 -6.01 12.53
CA CYS A 418 13.71 -5.35 11.90
C CYS A 418 14.24 -3.88 11.97
N VAL A 419 14.04 -3.13 13.07
CA VAL A 419 14.86 -2.54 14.14
C VAL A 419 15.29 -3.28 15.53
N LEU A 420 15.11 -4.58 16.21
CA LEU A 420 15.89 -5.74 17.14
C LEU A 420 16.84 -6.89 16.53
N VAL A 421 16.58 -7.71 15.48
CA VAL A 421 17.64 -8.57 14.84
C VAL A 421 18.83 -7.73 14.30
N LEU A 422 19.05 -7.43 13.01
CA LEU A 422 19.91 -6.39 12.36
C LEU A 422 20.32 -4.97 12.96
N ARG A 423 20.32 -4.60 14.27
CA ARG A 423 21.25 -3.71 15.03
C ARG A 423 22.16 -4.76 15.69
N TYR A 424 21.68 -6.01 15.84
CA TYR A 424 22.10 -7.36 16.23
C TYR A 424 22.07 -8.41 15.03
N GLN A 425 22.86 -8.18 13.93
CA GLN A 425 23.12 -9.00 12.71
C GLN A 425 24.48 -8.62 12.00
N ASP A 426 25.20 -9.50 11.27
CA ASP A 426 26.69 -9.40 11.06
C ASP A 426 27.36 -9.23 9.66
N GLU A 427 28.00 -8.08 9.37
CA GLU A 427 29.47 -7.94 9.09
C GLU A 427 30.19 -9.11 8.41
N ASN A 428 30.51 -10.18 9.16
CA ASN A 428 31.79 -10.87 9.04
C ASN A 428 31.74 -12.41 9.01
N MET A 429 30.72 -12.97 8.42
CA MET A 429 30.43 -14.40 8.40
C MET A 429 31.45 -15.28 7.61
N CYS A 430 32.64 -14.77 7.28
CA CYS A 430 33.81 -15.52 6.76
C CYS A 430 34.98 -15.63 7.74
N GLU A 431 35.06 -14.78 8.77
CA GLU A 431 36.12 -14.93 9.77
C GLU A 431 35.59 -15.72 10.98
N ASN A 432 35.92 -17.00 11.03
CA ASN A 432 35.67 -17.83 12.20
C ASN A 432 36.77 -17.60 13.25
N SER A 433 36.44 -17.72 14.53
CA SER A 433 37.43 -17.65 15.63
C SER A 433 36.86 -18.33 16.87
N ILE A 434 37.54 -19.40 17.27
CA ILE A 434 37.04 -20.42 18.18
C ILE A 434 37.05 -19.92 19.63
N ASP A 435 35.88 -19.77 20.24
CA ASP A 435 35.75 -19.39 21.65
C ASP A 435 34.55 -20.13 22.28
N GLN A 436 34.74 -21.44 22.50
CA GLN A 436 33.67 -22.36 22.93
C GLN A 436 33.45 -22.39 24.45
N HIS A 437 34.43 -22.00 25.28
CA HIS A 437 34.33 -22.04 26.74
C HIS A 437 33.74 -20.75 27.35
N SER A 438 32.40 -20.64 27.38
CA SER A 438 31.71 -19.69 28.25
C SER A 438 30.27 -20.10 28.58
N ASN A 439 29.88 -19.98 29.85
CA ASN A 439 28.58 -20.41 30.36
C ASN A 439 27.42 -19.66 29.71
N LEU A 440 26.28 -20.34 29.51
CA LEU A 440 25.10 -19.82 28.79
C LEU A 440 24.66 -18.43 29.29
N ILE A 441 24.59 -18.23 30.61
CA ILE A 441 24.19 -16.96 31.24
C ILE A 441 25.12 -15.80 30.84
N SER A 442 26.44 -16.03 30.75
CA SER A 442 27.42 -15.01 30.36
C SER A 442 27.24 -14.54 28.90
N ARG A 443 26.71 -15.43 28.05
CA ARG A 443 26.33 -15.14 26.65
C ARG A 443 24.98 -14.42 26.59
N THR A 444 23.98 -14.88 27.33
CA THR A 444 22.65 -14.27 27.39
C THR A 444 22.65 -12.82 27.90
N PHE A 445 23.58 -12.46 28.79
CA PHE A 445 23.70 -11.09 29.34
C PHE A 445 24.94 -10.32 28.88
N ASN A 446 25.70 -10.82 27.91
CA ASN A 446 26.93 -10.21 27.37
C ASN A 446 27.91 -9.73 28.46
N THR A 447 28.12 -10.53 29.51
CA THR A 447 28.90 -10.09 30.68
C THR A 447 30.39 -9.91 30.40
N LYS A 448 30.89 -10.44 29.27
CA LYS A 448 32.23 -10.15 28.74
C LYS A 448 32.35 -8.79 28.02
N GLY A 449 31.31 -7.95 28.03
CA GLY A 449 31.38 -6.55 27.59
C GLY A 449 31.72 -6.34 26.12
N VAL A 450 31.39 -7.32 25.26
CA VAL A 450 31.76 -7.26 23.84
C VAL A 450 30.97 -6.12 23.19
N LYS A 451 31.62 -5.16 22.52
CA LYS A 451 31.02 -3.88 22.02
C LYS A 451 30.55 -3.90 20.57
N LYS A 452 31.09 -4.88 19.87
CA LYS A 452 31.27 -5.02 18.43
C LYS A 452 31.50 -6.53 18.29
N PRO A 453 30.72 -7.35 17.56
CA PRO A 453 30.44 -8.71 18.04
C PRO A 453 30.84 -9.89 17.11
N ASN A 454 31.54 -10.85 17.76
CA ASN A 454 32.28 -11.99 17.21
C ASN A 454 31.41 -13.25 17.06
N PRO A 455 31.59 -14.40 17.76
CA PRO A 455 30.54 -15.44 17.73
C PRO A 455 30.21 -16.15 19.09
N SER A 456 29.46 -15.54 20.03
CA SER A 456 28.77 -16.19 21.19
C SER A 456 27.43 -15.63 21.81
N THR A 457 26.78 -14.49 21.44
CA THR A 457 25.58 -13.93 22.13
C THR A 457 24.29 -13.54 21.33
N SER A 458 24.27 -12.94 20.13
CA SER A 458 23.02 -12.48 19.44
C SER A 458 22.15 -13.47 18.63
N SER A 459 22.44 -14.77 18.53
CA SER A 459 21.37 -15.75 18.24
C SER A 459 20.43 -15.90 19.43
N ILE A 460 20.86 -15.48 20.62
CA ILE A 460 19.95 -15.26 21.76
C ILE A 460 19.12 -14.00 21.51
N SER A 461 19.57 -13.07 20.67
CA SER A 461 18.71 -12.02 20.13
C SER A 461 17.72 -12.58 19.12
N LYS A 462 18.10 -13.31 18.07
CA LYS A 462 17.14 -13.96 17.14
C LYS A 462 16.11 -14.85 17.84
N ASN A 463 16.57 -15.66 18.79
CA ASN A 463 15.69 -16.58 19.51
C ASN A 463 14.92 -15.85 20.61
N GLY A 464 15.52 -14.86 21.26
CA GLY A 464 14.86 -13.96 22.21
C GLY A 464 13.77 -13.14 21.54
N ILE A 465 14.00 -12.68 20.31
CA ILE A 465 13.03 -12.01 19.44
C ILE A 465 11.80 -12.86 19.20
N ILE A 466 11.99 -14.10 18.73
CA ILE A 466 10.89 -15.05 18.55
C ILE A 466 10.22 -15.33 19.90
N LEU A 467 10.99 -15.66 20.94
CA LEU A 467 10.47 -15.94 22.27
C LEU A 467 9.62 -14.79 22.79
N PHE A 468 10.07 -13.56 22.62
CA PHE A 468 9.38 -12.35 23.07
C PHE A 468 8.11 -12.10 22.25
N SER A 469 8.14 -12.41 20.94
CA SER A 469 6.96 -12.41 20.07
C SER A 469 5.91 -13.42 20.50
N VAL A 470 6.35 -14.64 20.83
CA VAL A 470 5.49 -15.73 21.28
C VAL A 470 4.96 -15.45 22.67
N LEU A 471 5.77 -14.89 23.57
CA LEU A 471 5.32 -14.44 24.89
C LEU A 471 4.33 -13.29 24.79
N SER A 472 4.47 -12.41 23.79
CA SER A 472 3.42 -11.46 23.42
C SER A 472 2.14 -12.22 23.07
N ILE A 473 2.12 -13.04 22.00
CA ILE A 473 0.93 -13.85 21.59
C ILE A 473 0.31 -14.66 22.75
N ILE A 474 1.14 -15.21 23.65
CA ILE A 474 0.68 -15.94 24.84
C ILE A 474 0.03 -15.00 25.86
N PHE A 475 0.66 -13.85 26.16
CA PHE A 475 -0.03 -12.82 26.92
C PHE A 475 -1.36 -12.53 26.23
N CYS A 476 -1.39 -12.49 24.90
CA CYS A 476 -2.52 -12.00 24.10
C CYS A 476 -3.77 -12.84 24.14
N ALA A 477 -3.63 -14.15 24.22
CA ALA A 477 -4.76 -15.01 24.52
C ALA A 477 -5.30 -14.79 25.96
N LEU A 478 -4.46 -14.43 26.94
CA LEU A 478 -4.78 -14.57 28.37
C LEU A 478 -5.77 -13.57 28.98
N THR A 479 -6.15 -12.45 28.34
CA THR A 479 -7.01 -11.40 28.98
C THR A 479 -8.18 -10.89 28.13
N THR A 480 -8.75 -11.79 27.36
CA THR A 480 -10.23 -11.87 27.20
C THR A 480 -10.69 -13.27 27.51
N PHE A 481 -9.99 -14.27 26.97
CA PHE A 481 -10.18 -15.63 27.36
C PHE A 481 -9.88 -15.80 28.87
N ALA A 482 -9.39 -14.78 29.59
CA ALA A 482 -9.53 -14.65 31.05
C ALA A 482 -10.93 -15.04 31.57
N ASP A 483 -12.01 -14.57 30.93
CA ASP A 483 -13.39 -14.87 31.32
C ASP A 483 -13.75 -16.36 31.09
N ILE A 484 -12.98 -17.04 30.23
CA ILE A 484 -13.10 -18.48 29.91
C ILE A 484 -12.12 -19.33 30.74
N ILE A 485 -10.96 -18.77 31.10
CA ILE A 485 -9.81 -19.44 31.76
C ILE A 485 -9.90 -19.38 33.29
N GLY A 486 -10.73 -18.50 33.83
CA GLY A 486 -10.90 -18.27 35.26
C GLY A 486 -9.92 -17.23 35.81
N SER A 487 -10.41 -16.40 36.73
CA SER A 487 -9.73 -15.17 37.18
C SER A 487 -8.36 -15.42 37.82
N PHE A 488 -8.26 -16.36 38.77
CA PHE A 488 -7.02 -16.60 39.53
C PHE A 488 -5.91 -17.24 38.68
N SER A 489 -6.27 -18.19 37.81
CA SER A 489 -5.38 -18.83 36.83
C SER A 489 -4.85 -17.81 35.81
N ALA A 490 -5.74 -16.98 35.25
CA ALA A 490 -5.36 -15.94 34.30
C ALA A 490 -4.40 -14.90 34.93
N GLN A 491 -4.71 -14.40 36.13
CA GLN A 491 -3.88 -13.41 36.85
C GLN A 491 -2.46 -13.92 37.17
N PHE A 492 -2.30 -15.19 37.52
CA PHE A 492 -0.99 -15.76 37.79
C PHE A 492 -0.17 -16.00 36.51
N GLY A 493 -0.80 -16.54 35.46
CA GLY A 493 -0.16 -16.72 34.15
C GLY A 493 0.29 -15.40 33.52
N PHE A 494 -0.55 -14.37 33.64
CA PHE A 494 -0.24 -12.98 33.32
C PHE A 494 1.04 -12.53 34.04
N ALA A 495 1.10 -12.57 35.37
CA ALA A 495 2.28 -12.07 36.10
C ALA A 495 3.60 -12.76 35.67
N ILE A 496 3.57 -14.07 35.42
CA ILE A 496 4.74 -14.82 34.91
C ILE A 496 5.19 -14.32 33.54
N VAL A 497 4.24 -14.13 32.62
CA VAL A 497 4.54 -13.66 31.27
C VAL A 497 5.05 -12.21 31.30
N VAL A 498 4.55 -11.34 32.19
CA VAL A 498 5.12 -10.00 32.45
C VAL A 498 6.62 -10.06 32.77
N VAL A 499 7.00 -10.90 33.74
CA VAL A 499 8.39 -11.02 34.19
C VAL A 499 9.28 -11.65 33.12
N ALA A 500 8.83 -12.74 32.48
CA ALA A 500 9.57 -13.42 31.40
C ALA A 500 9.92 -12.46 30.25
N MET A 501 9.03 -11.51 29.98
CA MET A 501 9.10 -10.56 28.88
C MET A 501 9.99 -9.36 29.17
N ILE A 502 9.87 -8.75 30.35
CA ILE A 502 10.81 -7.71 30.78
C ILE A 502 12.23 -8.30 30.85
N ALA A 503 12.37 -9.54 31.33
CA ALA A 503 13.65 -10.26 31.28
C ALA A 503 14.15 -10.47 29.84
N CYS A 504 13.27 -10.77 28.88
CA CYS A 504 13.65 -10.90 27.47
C CYS A 504 14.11 -9.56 26.88
N MET A 505 13.37 -8.45 27.09
CA MET A 505 13.80 -7.09 26.71
C MET A 505 15.20 -6.78 27.22
N LEU A 506 15.46 -7.03 28.51
CA LEU A 506 16.73 -6.70 29.16
C LEU A 506 17.88 -7.61 28.74
N ALA A 507 17.63 -8.92 28.59
CA ALA A 507 18.60 -9.88 28.06
C ALA A 507 19.02 -9.49 26.65
N ILE A 508 18.09 -8.98 25.86
CA ILE A 508 18.38 -8.52 24.51
C ILE A 508 19.05 -7.12 24.55
N GLY A 509 18.63 -6.19 25.41
CA GLY A 509 19.27 -4.86 25.58
C GLY A 509 20.72 -4.84 26.06
N ARG A 510 21.21 -5.95 26.61
CA ARG A 510 22.65 -6.15 26.89
C ARG A 510 23.45 -6.52 25.64
N GLN A 511 22.78 -6.85 24.53
CA GLN A 511 23.42 -7.33 23.32
C GLN A 511 23.95 -6.16 22.46
N PRO A 512 25.16 -6.27 21.91
CA PRO A 512 26.00 -5.09 21.63
C PRO A 512 25.83 -4.29 20.32
N VAL A 513 24.64 -3.68 20.16
CA VAL A 513 24.22 -2.49 19.32
C VAL A 513 24.88 -2.36 17.92
N SER A 514 24.64 -1.32 17.12
CA SER A 514 25.43 -1.18 15.87
C SER A 514 25.84 0.24 15.43
N GLN A 515 26.57 0.41 14.32
CA GLN A 515 27.41 1.60 14.05
C GLN A 515 27.18 2.40 12.78
N ILE A 516 26.77 1.86 11.62
CA ILE A 516 26.78 2.69 10.40
C ILE A 516 25.92 3.94 10.60
N GLU A 517 26.43 5.03 10.05
CA GLU A 517 25.94 6.37 10.23
C GLU A 517 24.72 6.62 9.37
N LEU A 518 23.67 7.10 10.03
CA LEU A 518 22.35 7.33 9.48
C LEU A 518 21.99 8.77 9.85
N THR A 519 21.44 9.52 8.91
CA THR A 519 20.95 10.90 9.12
C THR A 519 19.70 10.95 9.99
N PHE A 520 19.11 9.81 10.34
CA PHE A 520 18.16 9.67 11.45
C PHE A 520 18.32 8.27 12.08
N LYS A 521 18.10 8.14 13.39
CA LYS A 521 18.15 6.89 14.19
C LYS A 521 16.99 6.92 15.17
N VAL A 522 16.23 5.83 15.34
CA VAL A 522 15.24 5.79 16.42
C VAL A 522 15.99 5.87 17.75
N PRO A 523 15.56 6.72 18.68
CA PRO A 523 16.04 6.67 20.06
C PRO A 523 15.73 5.35 20.78
N LEU A 524 16.26 5.24 22.00
CA LEU A 524 15.81 4.31 23.04
C LEU A 524 15.88 2.82 22.70
N VAL A 525 16.94 2.34 22.04
CA VAL A 525 17.24 0.91 21.78
C VAL A 525 17.58 0.13 23.07
N PRO A 526 16.93 -1.01 23.44
CA PRO A 526 15.69 -1.59 22.94
C PRO A 526 14.51 -1.42 23.94
N THR A 527 13.96 -0.21 24.10
CA THR A 527 12.86 0.16 24.99
C THR A 527 11.75 1.07 24.41
N LEU A 528 11.95 2.05 23.50
CA LEU A 528 10.86 2.62 22.65
C LEU A 528 10.48 1.66 21.52
N PRO A 529 11.47 1.01 20.91
CA PRO A 529 11.42 -0.41 20.62
C PRO A 529 10.43 -1.16 21.50
N CYS A 530 10.79 -1.45 22.75
CA CYS A 530 9.90 -2.09 23.71
C CYS A 530 8.76 -1.20 24.20
N LEU A 531 8.46 -0.13 23.44
CA LEU A 531 7.29 0.71 23.54
C LEU A 531 6.52 0.93 22.22
N SER A 532 6.59 0.04 21.21
CA SER A 532 5.42 -0.14 20.32
C SER A 532 4.78 -1.59 20.10
N VAL A 533 5.08 -2.72 20.82
CA VAL A 533 4.18 -3.92 21.09
C VAL A 533 3.96 -4.55 22.57
N LEU A 534 3.31 -4.26 23.78
CA LEU A 534 2.48 -3.35 24.73
C LEU A 534 1.09 -2.73 24.36
N ILE A 535 0.81 -1.43 24.20
CA ILE A 535 -0.53 -0.81 23.93
C ILE A 535 -1.61 -1.58 23.09
N ASN A 536 -1.32 -2.40 22.07
CA ASN A 536 -2.16 -3.35 21.31
C ASN A 536 -1.62 -4.46 20.33
N LEU A 537 -1.25 -5.72 20.74
CA LEU A 537 -1.84 -7.01 20.28
C LEU A 537 -3.33 -6.94 20.72
N TYR A 538 -3.67 -6.08 21.74
CA TYR A 538 -4.88 -5.76 22.58
C TYR A 538 -6.13 -6.00 21.78
N LEU A 539 -6.02 -5.59 20.52
CA LEU A 539 -7.13 -5.36 19.66
C LEU A 539 -6.90 -6.02 18.28
N MET A 540 -6.05 -7.04 18.15
CA MET A 540 -6.26 -8.14 17.14
C MET A 540 -6.88 -9.29 17.87
N PHE A 541 -6.48 -9.34 19.11
CA PHE A 541 -7.13 -10.05 20.12
C PHE A 541 -8.58 -9.43 20.17
N GLN A 542 -9.06 -8.47 20.99
CA GLN A 542 -10.44 -7.86 20.95
C GLN A 542 -11.60 -8.38 19.93
N LEU A 543 -12.41 -7.52 19.24
CA LEU A 543 -13.64 -7.73 18.38
C LEU A 543 -13.72 -9.04 17.55
N ASP A 544 -14.94 -9.19 17.04
CA ASP A 544 -15.34 -9.73 15.75
C ASP A 544 -14.44 -10.75 15.03
N ILE A 545 -14.59 -11.97 15.50
CA ILE A 545 -14.19 -13.22 14.85
C ILE A 545 -14.51 -13.32 13.34
N TYR A 546 -15.53 -12.65 12.80
CA TYR A 546 -15.83 -12.70 11.37
C TYR A 546 -14.66 -12.17 10.56
N THR A 547 -14.13 -11.05 10.99
CA THR A 547 -12.97 -10.41 10.42
C THR A 547 -11.71 -11.32 10.49
N TRP A 548 -11.66 -12.27 11.43
CA TRP A 548 -10.58 -13.26 11.54
C TRP A 548 -10.76 -14.39 10.53
N ILE A 549 -11.98 -14.91 10.42
CA ILE A 549 -12.35 -15.94 9.44
C ILE A 549 -12.03 -15.45 8.02
N ARG A 550 -12.51 -14.25 7.70
CA ARG A 550 -12.41 -13.63 6.38
C ARG A 550 -10.91 -13.38 6.00
N PHE A 551 -10.01 -13.22 6.98
CA PHE A 551 -8.56 -13.08 6.79
C PHE A 551 -7.82 -14.40 6.69
N VAL A 552 -8.26 -15.38 7.46
CA VAL A 552 -7.70 -16.72 7.34
C VAL A 552 -8.04 -17.27 5.96
N VAL A 553 -9.24 -16.98 5.42
CA VAL A 553 -9.58 -17.22 4.01
C VAL A 553 -8.58 -16.52 3.08
N TRP A 554 -8.23 -15.27 3.35
CA TRP A 554 -7.14 -14.65 2.59
C TRP A 554 -5.85 -15.43 2.67
N LEU A 555 -5.22 -15.54 3.85
CA LEU A 555 -3.91 -16.14 4.02
C LEU A 555 -3.89 -17.55 3.45
N ILE A 556 -4.95 -18.35 3.60
CA ILE A 556 -5.05 -19.70 3.03
C ILE A 556 -4.80 -19.65 1.53
N ILE A 557 -5.46 -18.73 0.82
CA ILE A 557 -5.28 -18.63 -0.62
C ILE A 557 -4.08 -17.79 -1.01
N GLY A 558 -3.53 -17.03 -0.06
CA GLY A 558 -2.15 -16.62 -0.06
C GLY A 558 -1.19 -17.77 0.02
N TYR A 559 -1.51 -18.86 0.69
CA TYR A 559 -0.63 -20.00 0.82
C TYR A 559 -0.87 -21.01 -0.29
N VAL A 560 -2.08 -21.07 -0.86
CA VAL A 560 -2.23 -21.46 -2.26
C VAL A 560 -1.26 -20.59 -3.07
N MET A 561 -1.25 -19.26 -2.88
CA MET A 561 -0.28 -18.40 -3.52
C MET A 561 1.17 -18.80 -3.23
N TYR A 562 1.60 -19.02 -2.00
CA TYR A 562 3.00 -19.29 -1.70
C TYR A 562 3.48 -20.70 -2.10
N PHE A 563 2.63 -21.70 -2.00
CA PHE A 563 3.03 -23.07 -2.29
C PHE A 563 2.79 -23.44 -3.75
N SER A 564 1.84 -22.77 -4.41
CA SER A 564 1.65 -22.88 -5.84
C SER A 564 2.28 -21.73 -6.65
N TYR A 565 2.95 -20.75 -6.01
CA TYR A 565 3.96 -19.91 -6.65
C TYR A 565 4.98 -19.12 -5.81
N GLY A 566 5.10 -19.19 -4.49
CA GLY A 566 6.18 -18.51 -3.74
C GLY A 566 7.55 -19.22 -3.65
N ILE A 567 7.57 -20.53 -3.36
CA ILE A 567 8.75 -21.44 -3.24
C ILE A 567 9.60 -22.06 -4.44
N LYS A 568 9.05 -22.63 -5.53
CA LYS A 568 9.67 -23.54 -6.55
C LYS A 568 10.66 -22.90 -7.54
N TYR A 569 10.17 -22.38 -8.68
CA TYR A 569 10.88 -21.61 -9.71
C TYR A 569 11.90 -20.66 -8.94
N SER A 570 11.50 -19.95 -7.85
CA SER A 570 12.02 -18.89 -6.88
C SER A 570 13.46 -18.32 -6.92
N ALA A 571 13.80 -16.97 -7.15
CA ALA A 571 14.32 -15.94 -8.26
C ALA A 571 15.78 -15.56 -8.99
N LEU A 572 16.83 -16.33 -9.45
CA LEU A 572 18.33 -16.47 -9.30
C LEU A 572 18.99 -17.68 -8.51
N SER A 573 18.48 -18.91 -8.75
CA SER A 573 18.78 -20.28 -8.24
C SER A 573 17.74 -21.36 -8.68
N ARG A 574 16.87 -21.23 -9.70
CA ARG A 574 17.03 -20.86 -11.14
C ARG A 574 17.98 -19.68 -11.42
N ARG A 575 19.28 -19.92 -11.28
CA ARG A 575 20.32 -18.86 -11.32
C ARG A 575 20.76 -18.74 -12.76
N LYS A 576 20.06 -17.87 -13.51
CA LYS A 576 20.55 -17.46 -14.81
C LYS A 576 21.95 -16.92 -14.64
N ARG A 577 22.93 -17.67 -15.13
CA ARG A 577 24.31 -17.19 -15.19
C ARG A 577 24.35 -16.04 -16.19
N GLN A 578 25.16 -15.03 -15.92
CA GLN A 578 25.29 -13.89 -16.82
C GLN A 578 25.89 -14.37 -18.14
N GLU A 579 25.09 -14.30 -19.21
CA GLU A 579 25.55 -14.41 -20.58
C GLU A 579 25.94 -13.00 -21.03
N ASP A 580 27.24 -12.70 -21.13
CA ASP A 580 27.76 -11.37 -21.51
C ASP A 580 27.54 -10.99 -22.99
N ASN A 581 26.76 -11.79 -23.73
CA ASN A 581 26.43 -11.54 -25.12
C ASN A 581 25.25 -10.58 -25.24
N ALA A 582 25.49 -9.44 -25.90
CA ALA A 582 24.51 -8.38 -26.13
C ALA A 582 23.42 -8.78 -27.13
N ALA A 583 22.45 -9.58 -26.70
CA ALA A 583 21.25 -9.88 -27.49
C ALA A 583 20.44 -8.60 -27.74
N GLU A 584 20.14 -8.32 -29.02
CA GLU A 584 19.50 -7.07 -29.43
C GLU A 584 18.05 -6.92 -28.93
N SER A 585 17.67 -5.68 -28.60
CA SER A 585 16.30 -5.34 -28.20
C SER A 585 15.33 -5.48 -29.37
N LYS A 586 14.30 -6.32 -29.20
CA LYS A 586 13.20 -6.44 -30.18
C LYS A 586 12.26 -5.22 -30.19
N LEU A 587 12.24 -4.44 -29.10
CA LEU A 587 11.48 -3.19 -28.96
C LEU A 587 12.33 -1.95 -29.32
N ALA A 588 11.66 -0.85 -29.68
CA ALA A 588 12.30 0.33 -30.27
C ALA A 588 12.46 1.51 -29.29
N ARG A 589 13.72 1.96 -29.08
CA ARG A 589 14.07 3.10 -28.20
C ARG A 589 13.75 4.47 -28.79
N VAL A 590 12.48 4.86 -28.80
CA VAL A 590 12.03 6.10 -29.48
C VAL A 590 11.76 7.29 -28.56
N LEU A 591 11.84 7.16 -27.23
CA LEU A 591 11.23 8.13 -26.31
C LEU A 591 12.23 8.94 -25.43
N SER A 592 12.02 10.27 -25.34
CA SER A 592 12.92 11.38 -24.89
C SER A 592 12.73 11.87 -23.43
N LEU A 593 13.48 12.85 -22.89
CA LEU A 593 13.25 13.34 -21.51
C LEU A 593 11.82 13.85 -21.28
N PHE A 594 11.32 14.82 -22.07
CA PHE A 594 9.95 15.32 -21.93
C PHE A 594 8.91 14.36 -22.50
N ASP A 595 9.25 13.58 -23.54
CA ASP A 595 8.42 12.43 -23.91
C ASP A 595 8.20 11.62 -22.66
N LEU A 596 9.28 11.13 -22.02
CA LEU A 596 9.42 10.55 -20.69
C LEU A 596 9.10 11.58 -19.58
N THR A 597 8.30 12.62 -19.84
CA THR A 597 7.66 13.52 -18.86
C THR A 597 6.19 13.80 -19.26
N ALA A 598 5.61 13.16 -20.31
CA ALA A 598 4.38 13.62 -20.99
C ALA A 598 3.21 12.60 -21.25
N LEU A 599 3.27 11.32 -20.86
CA LEU A 599 2.20 10.33 -20.53
C LEU A 599 1.77 10.45 -19.07
N GLY A 600 2.62 11.11 -18.31
CA GLY A 600 2.41 11.97 -17.19
C GLY A 600 3.08 13.27 -17.39
N VAL A 601 2.86 13.84 -18.54
CA VAL A 601 1.61 14.53 -18.70
C VAL A 601 0.33 13.82 -19.22
N GLY A 602 0.27 12.62 -19.85
CA GLY A 602 -0.91 11.94 -20.52
C GLY A 602 -1.75 10.75 -19.93
N SER A 603 -2.32 10.82 -18.72
CA SER A 603 -3.23 9.92 -17.97
C SER A 603 -3.70 9.96 -16.40
N THR A 604 -3.44 10.58 -15.19
CA THR A 604 -2.77 11.61 -14.30
C THR A 604 -3.81 12.61 -13.83
N LEU A 605 -4.69 13.05 -14.73
CA LEU A 605 -5.67 14.09 -14.49
C LEU A 605 -7.05 13.90 -15.19
N GLY A 606 -7.49 12.66 -15.49
CA GLY A 606 -8.92 12.28 -15.71
C GLY A 606 -9.98 12.89 -14.76
N LEU A 607 -10.19 12.27 -13.58
CA LEU A 607 -11.19 12.63 -12.58
C LEU A 607 -10.87 12.45 -11.06
N GLY A 608 -9.73 11.99 -10.53
CA GLY A 608 -9.36 12.24 -9.11
C GLY A 608 -9.15 13.70 -8.68
N VAL A 609 -9.01 14.60 -9.63
CA VAL A 609 -9.17 16.03 -9.44
C VAL A 609 -10.62 16.45 -9.65
N TYR A 610 -11.45 15.64 -10.32
CA TYR A 610 -12.75 16.03 -10.81
C TYR A 610 -13.98 15.40 -10.15
N VAL A 611 -13.88 14.18 -9.62
CA VAL A 611 -14.95 13.27 -9.18
C VAL A 611 -14.40 12.08 -8.37
N LEU A 612 -13.28 12.22 -7.68
CA LEU A 612 -12.99 11.59 -6.38
C LEU A 612 -11.60 12.02 -5.87
N ALA A 613 -11.32 13.30 -5.78
CA ALA A 613 -12.15 14.46 -6.06
C ALA A 613 -13.60 14.48 -5.55
N GLY A 614 -14.56 14.99 -6.30
CA GLY A 614 -15.62 15.73 -5.65
C GLY A 614 -16.73 14.96 -4.96
N SER A 615 -16.55 13.75 -4.45
CA SER A 615 -17.45 13.18 -3.43
C SER A 615 -16.82 12.04 -2.63
N VAL A 616 -15.50 11.85 -2.63
CA VAL A 616 -14.80 10.99 -1.65
C VAL A 616 -15.39 11.08 -0.25
N ALA A 617 -15.91 12.15 0.33
CA ALA A 617 -16.20 13.55 0.02
C ALA A 617 -17.64 13.89 0.35
N ARG A 618 -18.50 13.11 -0.27
CA ARG A 618 -19.77 12.63 0.20
C ARG A 618 -19.63 11.54 1.24
N GLU A 619 -18.50 10.96 1.67
CA GLU A 619 -18.42 10.57 3.10
C GLU A 619 -17.16 11.08 3.78
N LEU A 620 -15.98 10.46 3.71
CA LEU A 620 -15.30 10.27 5.01
C LEU A 620 -13.78 10.58 5.29
N ALA A 621 -13.36 11.83 5.08
CA ALA A 621 -12.12 12.55 5.45
C ALA A 621 -12.46 13.95 5.98
N GLY A 622 -12.91 14.92 5.15
CA GLY A 622 -14.06 15.74 5.51
C GLY A 622 -14.61 16.87 4.64
N PRO A 623 -14.76 18.08 5.20
CA PRO A 623 -13.85 19.17 4.92
C PRO A 623 -12.38 18.97 5.22
N ALA A 624 -12.01 17.88 5.87
CA ALA A 624 -10.65 17.41 5.97
C ALA A 624 -10.07 16.68 4.75
N VAL A 625 -9.89 17.43 3.69
CA VAL A 625 -9.33 16.95 2.45
C VAL A 625 -7.86 16.90 2.44
N THR A 626 -7.26 17.92 3.00
CA THR A 626 -6.16 18.58 2.33
C THR A 626 -4.86 18.12 2.87
N ILE A 627 -4.82 18.21 4.20
CA ILE A 627 -4.37 17.24 5.13
C ILE A 627 -4.90 15.83 4.79
N SER A 628 -5.50 15.46 3.65
CA SER A 628 -5.56 14.09 3.13
C SER A 628 -4.70 13.80 1.90
N PHE A 629 -4.14 14.78 1.19
CA PHE A 629 -3.00 14.60 0.28
C PHE A 629 -1.84 15.48 0.65
N LEU A 630 -1.86 15.97 1.85
CA LEU A 630 -0.70 16.51 2.49
C LEU A 630 0.11 15.27 2.97
N ILE A 631 -0.14 14.02 2.51
CA ILE A 631 0.52 12.69 2.76
C ILE A 631 0.35 11.70 1.64
N ALA A 632 -0.66 11.86 0.81
CA ALA A 632 -0.92 10.88 -0.22
C ALA A 632 0.28 10.64 -1.11
N ALA A 633 0.60 11.69 -1.85
CA ALA A 633 1.69 12.54 -1.47
C ALA A 633 2.82 11.78 -0.75
N ILE A 634 3.08 11.88 0.57
CA ILE A 634 4.10 11.20 1.40
C ILE A 634 4.36 9.75 1.06
N ALA A 635 3.46 9.04 0.37
CA ALA A 635 3.70 7.86 -0.45
C ALA A 635 5.17 7.66 -0.78
N SER A 636 5.82 8.18 -1.77
CA SER A 636 5.49 9.28 -2.61
C SER A 636 6.02 10.63 -2.09
N ALA A 637 6.75 10.58 -0.94
CA ALA A 637 7.93 11.40 -0.53
C ALA A 637 9.40 10.97 -0.89
N ALA A 638 10.15 9.97 -0.39
CA ALA A 638 9.97 8.75 0.42
C ALA A 638 10.89 7.49 0.11
N SER A 639 10.44 6.24 -0.05
CA SER A 639 11.18 5.01 -0.45
C SER A 639 10.40 4.03 -1.41
N GLY A 640 10.15 4.56 -2.61
CA GLY A 640 9.55 4.23 -3.94
C GLY A 640 10.00 4.97 -5.25
N LEU A 641 10.49 6.25 -5.34
CA LEU A 641 11.89 6.84 -5.43
C LEU A 641 12.66 6.19 -6.60
N CYS A 642 12.54 4.88 -6.63
CA CYS A 642 13.57 3.89 -6.32
C CYS A 642 13.16 2.47 -6.66
N TYR A 643 12.14 2.36 -7.52
CA TYR A 643 12.48 1.75 -8.78
C TYR A 643 13.26 2.69 -9.65
N ALA A 644 13.74 3.82 -9.17
CA ALA A 644 15.07 4.20 -9.54
C ALA A 644 16.04 3.08 -9.29
N GLU A 645 16.60 2.92 -8.09
CA GLU A 645 17.88 2.21 -7.96
C GLU A 645 17.82 0.78 -8.40
N PHE A 646 16.65 0.18 -8.26
CA PHE A 646 16.57 -1.12 -8.82
C PHE A 646 16.63 -1.05 -10.32
N ALA A 647 15.62 -0.44 -10.92
CA ALA A 647 15.46 -0.48 -12.36
C ALA A 647 16.70 0.01 -13.07
N ALA A 648 17.33 1.02 -12.49
CA ALA A 648 18.62 1.56 -12.79
C ALA A 648 19.62 0.50 -13.24
N ARG A 649 19.63 -0.59 -12.50
CA ARG A 649 20.49 -1.73 -12.65
C ARG A 649 20.07 -2.62 -13.81
N VAL A 650 18.76 -2.75 -14.03
CA VAL A 650 18.17 -3.64 -15.03
C VAL A 650 17.26 -2.88 -16.02
N PRO A 651 17.84 -2.16 -17.01
CA PRO A 651 17.09 -1.38 -18.02
C PRO A 651 16.39 -2.18 -19.12
N LYS A 652 15.88 -3.39 -18.84
CA LYS A 652 15.10 -4.18 -19.81
C LYS A 652 13.68 -3.64 -19.97
N ALA A 653 12.88 -4.33 -20.79
CA ALA A 653 11.52 -4.73 -20.48
C ALA A 653 11.61 -5.38 -19.10
N GLY A 654 11.69 -4.57 -18.03
CA GLY A 654 12.28 -4.91 -16.74
C GLY A 654 11.34 -4.82 -15.53
N SER A 655 11.04 -3.59 -15.09
CA SER A 655 10.27 -3.16 -13.89
C SER A 655 9.98 -4.16 -12.81
N ALA A 656 9.10 -5.09 -13.07
CA ALA A 656 8.75 -6.08 -12.11
C ALA A 656 9.69 -7.26 -12.34
N TYR A 657 9.08 -8.36 -12.70
CA TYR A 657 9.49 -9.68 -13.16
C TYR A 657 10.88 -9.95 -13.76
N VAL A 658 11.69 -8.96 -14.07
CA VAL A 658 13.10 -9.18 -14.46
C VAL A 658 14.06 -8.74 -13.36
N TYR A 659 13.68 -7.79 -12.52
CA TYR A 659 14.51 -7.23 -11.48
C TYR A 659 14.80 -8.11 -10.27
N SER A 660 13.79 -8.75 -9.68
CA SER A 660 13.28 -10.06 -10.09
C SER A 660 14.32 -11.14 -10.20
N TYR A 661 13.93 -12.31 -10.74
CA TYR A 661 14.60 -13.19 -11.69
C TYR A 661 16.14 -13.08 -11.86
N VAL A 662 16.67 -11.86 -11.87
CA VAL A 662 18.01 -11.40 -11.46
C VAL A 662 18.34 -11.57 -9.93
N SER A 663 17.58 -12.28 -9.07
CA SER A 663 17.68 -12.18 -7.59
C SER A 663 17.76 -13.45 -6.67
N ILE A 664 16.91 -14.48 -6.83
CA ILE A 664 16.71 -15.74 -6.05
C ILE A 664 16.73 -17.28 -6.58
N GLY A 665 16.24 -18.14 -7.57
CA GLY A 665 15.47 -18.64 -8.88
C GLY A 665 14.40 -18.04 -9.92
N GLU A 666 13.04 -18.15 -9.82
CA GLU A 666 11.98 -17.36 -10.53
C GLU A 666 10.42 -17.49 -10.12
N PHE A 667 10.01 -17.96 -8.93
CA PHE A 667 8.61 -18.25 -8.44
C PHE A 667 8.23 -17.32 -7.33
N VAL A 668 9.22 -17.09 -6.47
CA VAL A 668 9.67 -15.72 -6.37
C VAL A 668 9.42 -14.90 -7.68
N ALA A 669 10.03 -14.99 -8.85
CA ALA A 669 9.41 -14.34 -10.06
C ALA A 669 8.04 -14.89 -10.60
N PHE A 670 7.19 -15.64 -9.86
CA PHE A 670 5.75 -15.86 -10.20
C PHE A 670 4.48 -15.77 -9.31
N THR A 671 4.37 -15.89 -8.00
CA THR A 671 3.10 -15.57 -7.22
C THR A 671 2.18 -14.31 -7.48
N ILE A 672 2.35 -13.34 -8.40
CA ILE A 672 1.59 -12.05 -8.56
C ILE A 672 0.76 -12.31 -9.77
N GLY A 673 1.08 -11.60 -10.82
CA GLY A 673 1.74 -12.20 -11.92
C GLY A 673 0.86 -12.47 -13.07
N TRP A 674 -0.28 -12.91 -12.62
CA TRP A 674 -1.50 -12.60 -13.19
C TRP A 674 -2.43 -11.84 -12.27
N ASN A 675 -2.10 -11.62 -11.00
CA ASN A 675 -2.24 -10.28 -10.44
C ASN A 675 -1.46 -9.22 -11.26
N LEU A 676 -0.45 -9.67 -12.01
CA LEU A 676 0.20 -8.88 -13.03
C LEU A 676 -0.52 -8.96 -14.41
N ILE A 677 -1.59 -9.74 -14.54
CA ILE A 677 -2.53 -9.79 -15.68
C ILE A 677 -3.60 -8.80 -15.33
N LEU A 678 -4.25 -9.06 -14.19
CA LEU A 678 -5.08 -8.17 -13.42
C LEU A 678 -4.59 -6.76 -13.59
N GLU A 679 -3.36 -6.43 -13.18
CA GLU A 679 -3.01 -5.02 -13.18
C GLU A 679 -3.15 -4.36 -14.51
N TYR A 680 -3.05 -5.10 -15.57
CA TYR A 680 -2.81 -4.49 -16.83
C TYR A 680 -4.07 -4.60 -17.69
N VAL A 681 -4.78 -5.71 -17.54
CA VAL A 681 -6.15 -5.93 -17.97
C VAL A 681 -7.07 -5.01 -17.20
N ILE A 682 -7.17 -5.28 -15.92
CA ILE A 682 -8.43 -5.24 -15.23
C ILE A 682 -8.59 -3.88 -14.60
N GLY A 683 -8.16 -2.85 -15.31
CA GLY A 683 -8.27 -1.46 -14.93
C GLY A 683 -8.65 -0.47 -15.98
N THR A 684 -8.00 -0.56 -17.13
CA THR A 684 -8.53 -0.21 -18.43
C THR A 684 -10.05 0.00 -18.51
N ALA A 685 -10.89 -1.02 -18.31
CA ALA A 685 -12.34 -0.83 -18.48
C ALA A 685 -13.06 -0.23 -17.27
N SER A 686 -12.37 0.16 -16.21
CA SER A 686 -12.96 0.91 -15.12
C SER A 686 -12.86 2.34 -15.51
N VAL A 687 -11.62 2.67 -15.85
CA VAL A 687 -11.16 3.76 -16.65
C VAL A 687 -12.00 3.99 -17.93
N ALA A 688 -12.77 2.98 -18.36
CA ALA A 688 -13.93 3.15 -19.25
C ALA A 688 -15.33 3.15 -18.56
N ARG A 689 -15.64 2.30 -17.58
CA ARG A 689 -16.90 2.23 -16.79
C ARG A 689 -17.37 3.51 -16.09
N GLY A 690 -16.51 4.50 -15.98
CA GLY A 690 -16.87 5.86 -15.56
C GLY A 690 -16.47 6.92 -16.57
N LEU A 691 -15.77 6.58 -17.66
CA LEU A 691 -15.86 7.36 -18.91
C LEU A 691 -17.32 7.36 -19.33
N SER A 692 -17.89 6.15 -19.30
CA SER A 692 -19.31 5.86 -19.38
C SER A 692 -20.10 6.76 -18.47
N GLY A 693 -19.76 6.82 -17.18
CA GLY A 693 -20.47 7.64 -16.20
C GLY A 693 -20.31 9.16 -16.33
N TYR A 694 -19.14 9.65 -16.74
CA TYR A 694 -18.94 11.08 -17.02
C TYR A 694 -19.70 11.56 -18.25
N LEU A 695 -19.96 10.63 -19.16
CA LEU A 695 -20.82 10.83 -20.30
C LEU A 695 -22.30 10.62 -19.94
N ASP A 696 -22.62 9.68 -19.04
CA ASP A 696 -23.99 9.44 -18.57
C ASP A 696 -24.51 10.64 -17.77
N SER A 697 -23.71 11.17 -16.85
CA SER A 697 -24.02 12.41 -16.11
C SER A 697 -24.15 13.63 -17.04
N LEU A 698 -23.34 13.71 -18.11
CA LEU A 698 -23.45 14.74 -19.14
C LEU A 698 -24.73 14.60 -20.00
N ILE A 699 -25.42 13.45 -19.95
CA ILE A 699 -26.64 13.15 -20.70
C ILE A 699 -27.82 12.86 -19.73
N ASP A 700 -27.76 13.36 -18.48
CA ASP A 700 -28.79 13.18 -17.42
C ASP A 700 -29.18 11.71 -17.14
N GLU A 701 -28.17 10.83 -16.99
CA GLU A 701 -28.28 9.40 -16.62
C GLU A 701 -29.10 8.50 -17.58
N LYS A 702 -29.40 8.99 -18.79
CA LYS A 702 -30.24 8.28 -19.77
C LYS A 702 -29.62 6.99 -20.31
N MET A 703 -28.30 6.85 -20.31
CA MET A 703 -27.62 5.63 -20.80
C MET A 703 -27.72 4.51 -19.77
N SER A 704 -27.48 4.78 -18.49
CA SER A 704 -27.67 3.76 -17.45
C SER A 704 -29.13 3.35 -17.33
N GLN A 705 -30.07 4.28 -17.32
CA GLN A 705 -31.51 3.98 -17.28
C GLN A 705 -31.95 3.08 -18.45
N ALA A 706 -31.47 3.33 -19.68
CA ALA A 706 -31.77 2.48 -20.83
C ALA A 706 -31.20 1.06 -20.69
N LEU A 707 -29.97 0.91 -20.17
CA LEU A 707 -29.32 -0.39 -20.00
C LEU A 707 -29.90 -1.21 -18.83
N ARG A 708 -30.23 -0.56 -17.69
CA ARG A 708 -30.97 -1.16 -16.56
C ARG A 708 -32.27 -1.82 -17.03
N ASN A 709 -33.02 -1.16 -17.91
CA ASN A 709 -34.30 -1.64 -18.43
C ASN A 709 -34.19 -2.77 -19.46
N LEU A 710 -33.08 -2.85 -20.21
CA LEU A 710 -32.89 -3.84 -21.29
C LEU A 710 -32.16 -5.10 -20.84
N PHE A 711 -31.21 -4.97 -19.91
CA PHE A 711 -30.33 -6.06 -19.48
C PHE A 711 -30.05 -6.05 -17.96
N PRO A 712 -31.10 -6.15 -17.10
CA PRO A 712 -30.90 -6.20 -15.66
C PRO A 712 -30.17 -7.48 -15.25
N ILE A 713 -29.14 -7.32 -14.43
CA ILE A 713 -28.38 -8.41 -13.81
C ILE A 713 -28.74 -8.40 -12.32
N ASN A 714 -29.74 -9.22 -11.96
CA ASN A 714 -30.18 -9.40 -10.57
C ASN A 714 -29.23 -10.36 -9.82
N VAL A 715 -27.95 -10.00 -9.82
CA VAL A 715 -26.91 -10.71 -9.07
C VAL A 715 -26.15 -9.68 -8.30
N ASP A 716 -26.38 -9.70 -6.99
CA ASP A 716 -25.72 -8.87 -6.00
C ASP A 716 -24.23 -8.73 -6.30
N PHE A 717 -23.56 -9.83 -6.70
CA PHE A 717 -22.13 -9.84 -6.94
C PHE A 717 -21.62 -9.17 -8.24
N LEU A 718 -22.49 -8.57 -9.05
CA LEU A 718 -22.23 -8.10 -10.42
C LEU A 718 -22.74 -6.69 -10.67
N ALA A 719 -22.49 -6.18 -11.89
CA ALA A 719 -23.13 -4.97 -12.37
C ALA A 719 -24.63 -5.07 -12.23
N GLU A 720 -25.33 -3.97 -12.04
CA GLU A 720 -26.78 -3.92 -12.29
C GLU A 720 -27.13 -4.17 -13.76
N TYR A 721 -26.25 -3.75 -14.68
CA TYR A 721 -26.41 -3.87 -16.12
C TYR A 721 -25.05 -4.01 -16.82
N PRO A 722 -24.95 -4.74 -17.94
CA PRO A 722 -23.73 -4.87 -18.71
C PRO A 722 -23.38 -3.58 -19.44
N ASP A 723 -22.24 -2.97 -19.14
CA ASP A 723 -21.82 -1.73 -19.79
C ASP A 723 -21.13 -1.97 -21.14
N PHE A 724 -21.91 -1.87 -22.21
CA PHE A 724 -21.42 -2.01 -23.58
C PHE A 724 -20.58 -0.82 -24.07
N PHE A 725 -20.84 0.40 -23.59
CA PHE A 725 -20.04 1.57 -23.98
C PHE A 725 -18.59 1.39 -23.50
N THR A 726 -18.46 1.01 -22.23
CA THR A 726 -17.22 0.60 -21.59
C THR A 726 -16.49 -0.49 -22.33
N PHE A 727 -17.21 -1.55 -22.73
CA PHE A 727 -16.65 -2.63 -23.53
C PHE A 727 -16.06 -2.10 -24.86
N ILE A 728 -16.81 -1.25 -25.56
CA ILE A 728 -16.45 -0.72 -26.88
C ILE A 728 -15.21 0.19 -26.83
N VAL A 729 -15.17 1.18 -25.94
CA VAL A 729 -14.05 2.14 -25.91
C VAL A 729 -12.73 1.45 -25.54
N VAL A 730 -12.79 0.44 -24.67
CA VAL A 730 -11.63 -0.40 -24.32
C VAL A 730 -11.11 -1.16 -25.52
N ILE A 731 -11.97 -1.83 -26.27
CA ILE A 731 -11.56 -2.55 -27.49
C ILE A 731 -10.97 -1.58 -28.53
N LEU A 732 -11.56 -0.40 -28.70
CA LEU A 732 -11.08 0.64 -29.62
C LEU A 732 -9.65 1.08 -29.26
N LEU A 733 -9.39 1.34 -27.98
CA LEU A 733 -8.06 1.80 -27.55
C LEU A 733 -7.05 0.64 -27.46
N ALA A 734 -7.48 -0.61 -27.24
CA ALA A 734 -6.65 -1.81 -27.51
C ALA A 734 -6.13 -1.83 -28.95
N VAL A 735 -7.00 -1.55 -29.91
CA VAL A 735 -6.64 -1.51 -31.34
C VAL A 735 -5.68 -0.36 -31.63
N LEU A 736 -5.90 0.85 -31.09
CA LEU A 736 -4.98 1.98 -31.27
C LEU A 736 -3.55 1.64 -30.80
N LEU A 737 -3.43 0.82 -29.77
CA LEU A 737 -2.16 0.43 -29.16
C LEU A 737 -1.49 -0.77 -29.84
N ALA A 738 -2.27 -1.61 -30.51
CA ALA A 738 -1.75 -2.59 -31.44
C ALA A 738 -1.08 -1.91 -32.65
N ILE A 739 -1.68 -0.82 -33.16
CA ILE A 739 -1.23 -0.08 -34.35
C ILE A 739 0.18 0.51 -34.17
N GLY A 740 0.50 1.15 -33.03
CA GLY A 740 1.87 1.62 -32.84
C GLY A 740 2.16 2.44 -31.58
N VAL A 741 3.31 2.14 -30.99
CA VAL A 741 3.92 2.84 -29.86
C VAL A 741 3.90 4.35 -30.06
N LYS A 742 4.66 4.81 -31.06
CA LYS A 742 5.04 6.21 -31.25
C LYS A 742 3.84 7.13 -31.45
N GLU A 743 2.85 6.69 -32.22
CA GLU A 743 1.68 7.52 -32.52
C GLU A 743 0.73 7.59 -31.32
N SER A 744 0.47 6.47 -30.63
CA SER A 744 -0.25 6.48 -29.34
C SER A 744 0.39 7.44 -28.35
N THR A 745 1.73 7.47 -28.28
CA THR A 745 2.44 8.37 -27.37
C THR A 745 2.18 9.85 -27.65
N LEU A 746 1.91 10.20 -28.91
CA LEU A 746 1.63 11.58 -29.33
C LEU A 746 0.22 12.00 -28.91
N PHE A 747 -0.81 11.20 -29.18
CA PHE A 747 -2.18 11.46 -28.69
C PHE A 747 -2.22 11.63 -27.17
N ASN A 748 -1.53 10.72 -26.50
CA ASN A 748 -1.24 10.80 -25.09
C ASN A 748 -0.70 12.18 -24.71
N ASN A 749 0.41 12.64 -25.31
CA ASN A 749 1.03 13.95 -25.05
C ASN A 749 0.18 15.18 -25.40
N VAL A 750 -0.96 15.01 -26.07
CA VAL A 750 -1.87 16.12 -26.38
C VAL A 750 -2.93 16.23 -25.29
N PHE A 751 -3.70 15.17 -25.03
CA PHE A 751 -4.79 15.25 -24.06
C PHE A 751 -4.25 15.55 -22.66
N THR A 752 -3.05 15.05 -22.33
CA THR A 752 -2.03 15.64 -21.44
C THR A 752 -2.26 17.09 -21.02
N ALA A 753 -2.09 17.98 -21.99
CA ALA A 753 -1.94 19.40 -21.79
C ALA A 753 -3.30 20.08 -21.86
N VAL A 754 -4.23 19.54 -22.65
CA VAL A 754 -5.66 19.91 -22.65
C VAL A 754 -6.21 19.78 -21.23
N ASN A 755 -6.01 18.61 -20.66
CA ASN A 755 -6.28 18.33 -19.28
C ASN A 755 -5.60 19.36 -18.35
N MET A 756 -4.31 19.67 -18.53
CA MET A 756 -3.63 20.61 -17.63
C MET A 756 -4.15 22.04 -17.75
N ALA A 757 -4.63 22.45 -18.92
CA ALA A 757 -5.38 23.69 -19.04
C ALA A 757 -6.68 23.62 -18.23
N THR A 758 -7.44 22.53 -18.36
CA THR A 758 -8.70 22.27 -17.63
C THR A 758 -8.53 22.46 -16.13
N ILE A 759 -7.43 21.92 -15.63
CA ILE A 759 -6.94 22.07 -14.27
C ILE A 759 -6.70 23.49 -13.88
N LEU A 760 -5.84 24.19 -14.62
CA LEU A 760 -5.47 25.55 -14.29
C LEU A 760 -6.69 26.48 -14.32
N ILE A 761 -7.66 26.15 -15.16
CA ILE A 761 -8.97 26.78 -15.20
C ILE A 761 -9.74 26.53 -13.89
N ILE A 762 -9.86 25.30 -13.40
CA ILE A 762 -10.51 25.03 -12.11
C ILE A 762 -9.80 25.78 -10.97
N ILE A 763 -8.46 25.76 -10.95
CA ILE A 763 -7.62 26.40 -9.92
C ILE A 763 -7.97 27.89 -9.78
N ILE A 764 -8.06 28.54 -10.93
CA ILE A 764 -8.30 29.97 -11.00
C ILE A 764 -9.77 30.27 -10.77
N ALA A 765 -10.69 29.47 -11.33
CA ALA A 765 -12.12 29.69 -11.23
C ALA A 765 -12.66 29.51 -9.81
N GLY A 766 -12.01 28.70 -8.96
CA GLY A 766 -12.57 28.37 -7.65
C GLY A 766 -11.92 28.97 -6.42
N SER A 767 -10.82 29.71 -6.55
CA SER A 767 -10.06 30.27 -5.40
C SER A 767 -10.72 31.53 -4.80
N ILE A 768 -12.03 31.69 -4.99
CA ILE A 768 -12.72 32.99 -4.95
C ILE A 768 -13.69 33.12 -3.76
N LYS A 769 -14.22 32.01 -3.24
CA LYS A 769 -14.98 32.00 -1.98
C LYS A 769 -14.11 31.48 -0.85
N ASP A 770 -14.46 31.80 0.40
CA ASP A 770 -13.85 31.25 1.62
C ASP A 770 -14.74 30.20 2.27
N ASN A 771 -15.04 29.12 1.53
CA ASN A 771 -15.85 28.03 2.02
C ASN A 771 -15.04 27.16 2.99
N TRP A 772 -14.95 27.73 4.18
CA TRP A 772 -14.19 27.32 5.33
C TRP A 772 -15.08 27.31 6.57
N ASN A 773 -15.40 28.50 7.09
CA ASN A 773 -15.69 28.78 8.50
C ASN A 773 -16.99 28.20 9.10
N ILE A 774 -17.15 26.88 9.10
CA ILE A 774 -18.00 26.03 9.97
C ILE A 774 -18.29 26.50 11.40
N GLU A 775 -19.09 27.55 11.50
CA GLU A 775 -19.79 28.03 12.68
C GLU A 775 -20.88 27.08 13.23
N THR A 776 -20.85 26.85 14.54
CA THR A 776 -21.41 25.61 15.09
C THR A 776 -22.92 25.48 15.21
N GLU A 777 -23.66 26.37 14.55
CA GLU A 777 -25.11 26.32 14.41
C GLU A 777 -25.64 25.95 12.99
N THR A 778 -24.90 25.65 11.92
CA THR A 778 -25.44 25.50 10.52
C THR A 778 -26.14 24.27 9.80
N VAL A 779 -26.06 22.99 10.19
CA VAL A 779 -26.17 21.78 9.31
C VAL A 779 -26.96 20.52 9.78
N ASP A 780 -27.75 20.60 10.82
CA ASP A 780 -28.47 19.53 11.56
C ASP A 780 -29.97 19.52 11.23
N THR A 781 -30.38 20.34 10.25
CA THR A 781 -31.49 20.00 9.35
C THR A 781 -31.10 19.00 8.26
N CYS A 782 -29.80 18.81 7.98
CA CYS A 782 -29.33 17.68 7.17
C CYS A 782 -29.25 16.36 7.96
N ALA A 783 -29.93 16.33 9.12
CA ALA A 783 -30.15 15.15 9.95
C ALA A 783 -30.86 13.98 9.26
N THR A 784 -31.40 14.19 8.06
CA THR A 784 -31.79 13.14 7.12
C THR A 784 -30.65 12.15 6.84
N VAL A 785 -29.39 12.61 6.90
CA VAL A 785 -28.27 11.91 6.29
C VAL A 785 -26.95 12.07 7.06
N ASN A 786 -25.91 11.54 6.43
CA ASN A 786 -24.73 10.98 6.97
C ASN A 786 -23.53 11.84 6.56
N CYS A 787 -22.73 12.30 7.54
CA CYS A 787 -22.29 13.69 7.78
C CYS A 787 -21.06 14.03 8.77
N GLY A 788 -21.07 13.63 10.08
CA GLY A 788 -20.24 13.92 11.36
C GLY A 788 -20.62 14.15 12.97
N SER A 789 -21.17 15.31 13.46
CA SER A 789 -21.32 16.10 14.76
C SER A 789 -21.08 17.72 14.76
N GLY A 790 -21.39 18.47 13.67
CA GLY A 790 -21.06 19.84 13.10
C GLY A 790 -19.59 20.42 12.95
N GLY A 791 -18.78 20.24 11.86
CA GLY A 791 -17.34 20.64 11.95
C GLY A 791 -16.31 20.54 10.78
N PHE A 792 -14.97 20.64 10.97
CA PHE A 792 -14.07 20.34 12.13
C PHE A 792 -13.56 18.97 11.97
N MET A 793 -13.63 18.18 13.02
CA MET A 793 -13.21 16.80 12.92
C MET A 793 -14.32 15.79 12.91
N PRO A 794 -15.16 15.83 11.87
CA PRO A 794 -16.19 14.86 11.74
C PRO A 794 -16.20 13.36 12.21
N PHE A 795 -15.08 12.62 12.18
CA PHE A 795 -14.76 11.19 12.45
C PHE A 795 -13.59 11.14 13.45
N GLY A 796 -13.00 12.25 13.88
CA GLY A 796 -11.94 12.17 14.89
C GLY A 796 -10.54 11.83 14.44
N ILE A 797 -10.07 10.68 14.92
CA ILE A 797 -8.96 9.88 14.42
C ILE A 797 -9.47 8.46 14.05
N ALA A 798 -10.71 8.32 13.59
CA ALA A 798 -11.39 7.18 12.98
C ALA A 798 -11.99 7.29 11.50
N GLY A 799 -12.21 8.44 10.79
CA GLY A 799 -12.31 8.84 9.29
C GLY A 799 -11.59 10.07 8.57
N ILE A 800 -10.26 10.02 8.40
CA ILE A 800 -9.09 10.68 7.82
C ILE A 800 -7.81 9.64 7.79
N MET A 801 -7.87 8.35 8.07
CA MET A 801 -7.00 7.19 7.75
C MET A 801 -7.26 6.14 6.70
N ALA A 802 -8.36 5.45 6.70
CA ALA A 802 -8.67 4.50 5.67
C ALA A 802 -8.98 5.13 4.34
N GLY A 803 -8.73 6.40 4.21
CA GLY A 803 -8.74 7.20 3.03
C GLY A 803 -7.66 8.20 3.18
N ALA A 804 -6.58 7.97 3.96
CA ALA A 804 -5.34 7.30 3.51
C ALA A 804 -5.51 5.99 2.73
N ALA A 805 -6.21 4.99 3.25
CA ALA A 805 -6.31 3.66 2.65
C ALA A 805 -7.09 3.60 1.34
N LYS A 806 -8.18 4.32 1.22
CA LYS A 806 -8.86 4.68 -0.02
C LYS A 806 -8.15 5.83 -0.63
N CYS A 807 -7.33 6.50 0.18
CA CYS A 807 -6.75 7.73 -0.25
C CYS A 807 -6.11 7.43 -1.49
N PHE A 808 -5.25 6.45 -1.68
CA PHE A 808 -4.74 6.09 -2.98
C PHE A 808 -5.79 4.89 -3.65
N TYR A 809 -6.19 4.36 -4.92
CA TYR A 809 -6.75 4.57 -6.42
C TYR A 809 -6.46 5.64 -7.64
N GLY A 810 -6.65 6.99 -7.66
CA GLY A 810 -6.08 8.26 -8.29
C GLY A 810 -4.71 9.05 -8.10
N PHE A 811 -3.74 8.72 -7.22
CA PHE A 811 -2.30 8.95 -7.03
C PHE A 811 -1.42 7.98 -7.90
N VAL A 812 -1.86 6.75 -8.32
CA VAL A 812 -1.21 5.61 -9.06
C VAL A 812 -0.41 5.95 -10.29
N GLY A 813 0.56 6.79 -10.08
CA GLY A 813 0.68 7.83 -11.04
C GLY A 813 1.94 7.86 -11.79
N PHE A 814 3.02 7.20 -11.35
CA PHE A 814 4.33 7.73 -11.75
C PHE A 814 5.50 6.79 -12.06
N ASP A 815 5.44 5.45 -12.06
CA ASP A 815 6.62 4.61 -12.37
C ASP A 815 6.68 3.78 -13.64
N VAL A 816 5.55 3.55 -14.31
CA VAL A 816 5.48 2.54 -15.37
C VAL A 816 6.08 3.03 -16.70
N VAL A 817 7.38 3.37 -16.71
CA VAL A 817 8.30 3.63 -17.86
C VAL A 817 9.65 2.94 -17.72
N ALA A 818 10.01 2.58 -16.50
CA ALA A 818 11.14 1.72 -16.22
C ALA A 818 11.15 0.31 -16.89
N THR A 819 10.45 0.01 -17.99
CA THR A 819 10.60 -1.26 -18.77
C THR A 819 10.68 -1.05 -20.25
N THR A 820 10.06 0.02 -20.65
CA THR A 820 10.52 0.80 -21.72
C THR A 820 11.81 1.53 -21.29
N GLY A 821 12.48 1.06 -20.23
CA GLY A 821 13.87 0.60 -20.35
C GLY A 821 14.27 0.10 -21.76
N GLU A 822 13.43 -0.68 -22.44
CA GLU A 822 13.61 -1.11 -23.84
C GLU A 822 13.05 -0.14 -24.91
N GLU A 823 12.18 0.83 -24.60
CA GLU A 823 11.63 1.82 -25.57
C GLU A 823 12.07 3.29 -25.30
N ALA A 824 12.87 3.56 -24.28
CA ALA A 824 13.42 4.86 -23.90
C ALA A 824 14.82 5.06 -24.48
N LYS A 825 15.15 6.29 -24.86
CA LYS A 825 16.45 6.64 -25.49
C LYS A 825 17.61 6.53 -24.51
N ASN A 826 17.49 7.17 -23.36
CA ASN A 826 18.38 6.97 -22.21
C ASN A 826 17.56 6.27 -21.13
N PRO A 827 17.39 4.94 -21.19
CA PRO A 827 16.62 4.25 -20.15
C PRO A 827 17.32 4.43 -18.81
N LYS A 828 18.64 4.34 -18.82
CA LYS A 828 19.49 4.55 -17.67
C LYS A 828 19.43 6.01 -17.13
N ARG A 829 19.54 7.12 -17.88
CA ARG A 829 19.44 8.51 -17.29
C ARG A 829 18.07 9.17 -17.33
N ASN A 830 17.34 8.97 -18.42
CA ASN A 830 16.00 9.50 -18.57
C ASN A 830 14.96 8.51 -18.08
N ILE A 831 15.31 7.57 -17.21
CA ILE A 831 14.37 7.03 -16.24
C ILE A 831 14.61 7.64 -14.80
N PRO A 832 15.84 8.07 -14.42
CA PRO A 832 16.15 9.02 -13.35
C PRO A 832 15.78 10.48 -13.42
N LEU A 833 15.03 10.98 -14.40
CA LEU A 833 14.86 12.44 -14.44
C LEU A 833 13.46 12.97 -14.75
N SER A 834 12.44 12.13 -14.61
CA SER A 834 11.01 12.47 -14.57
C SER A 834 10.08 11.41 -13.95
N ILE A 835 10.44 10.59 -12.95
CA ILE A 835 9.37 10.14 -12.05
C ILE A 835 9.07 11.23 -11.01
N VAL A 836 10.07 11.97 -10.44
CA VAL A 836 9.89 13.33 -9.84
C VAL A 836 10.28 14.59 -10.63
N LEU A 837 10.85 14.57 -11.82
CA LEU A 837 10.57 15.70 -12.74
C LEU A 837 9.37 15.38 -13.62
N SER A 838 8.84 14.22 -13.37
CA SER A 838 7.47 14.27 -13.10
C SER A 838 7.36 14.75 -11.61
N LEU A 839 6.94 13.98 -10.62
CA LEU A 839 6.69 14.23 -9.17
C LEU A 839 7.34 15.27 -8.19
N ILE A 840 8.03 16.40 -8.50
CA ILE A 840 7.50 17.77 -8.08
C ILE A 840 7.07 18.52 -9.32
N ILE A 841 6.57 17.80 -10.27
CA ILE A 841 5.50 18.25 -11.08
C ILE A 841 4.35 17.15 -10.99
N ILE A 842 4.25 16.09 -10.07
CA ILE A 842 3.56 15.71 -8.69
C ILE A 842 4.25 15.62 -7.19
N PHE A 843 4.68 16.65 -6.44
CA PHE A 843 3.93 16.92 -5.21
C PHE A 843 2.84 17.83 -5.63
N LEU A 844 2.97 19.18 -5.63
CA LEU A 844 1.97 20.19 -6.05
C LEU A 844 0.76 19.76 -7.03
N ALA A 845 0.11 18.57 -7.33
CA ALA A 845 -1.18 18.29 -8.13
C ALA A 845 -2.37 17.45 -7.60
N TYR A 846 -2.53 17.39 -6.29
CA TYR A 846 -3.73 17.09 -5.54
C TYR A 846 -3.55 17.67 -4.11
N PHE A 847 -3.85 18.94 -3.88
CA PHE A 847 -3.50 19.97 -2.89
C PHE A 847 -3.31 21.42 -3.65
N ILE A 848 -3.85 21.90 -4.82
CA ILE A 848 -3.87 23.22 -5.64
C ILE A 848 -5.29 23.58 -6.27
N ILE A 849 -6.35 22.73 -6.19
CA ILE A 849 -7.78 22.89 -6.73
C ILE A 849 -8.95 22.64 -5.72
N SER A 850 -8.76 21.98 -4.59
CA SER A 850 -9.72 21.69 -3.52
C SER A 850 -9.19 22.44 -2.27
N THR A 851 -8.45 23.52 -2.60
CA THR A 851 -8.58 24.77 -1.90
C THR A 851 -9.95 25.15 -2.39
N ILE A 852 -9.96 25.98 -3.42
CA ILE A 852 -10.77 25.95 -4.62
C ILE A 852 -12.08 25.18 -4.47
N LEU A 853 -12.35 23.91 -4.84
CA LEU A 853 -13.75 23.24 -4.80
C LEU A 853 -14.17 23.49 -3.29
N THR A 854 -13.29 23.18 -2.36
CA THR A 854 -13.64 23.17 -0.95
C THR A 854 -14.02 24.55 -0.47
N MET A 855 -13.43 25.56 -1.09
CA MET A 855 -13.55 26.99 -0.85
C MET A 855 -14.60 27.66 -1.74
N MET A 856 -14.90 27.11 -2.90
CA MET A 856 -15.84 27.62 -3.92
C MET A 856 -17.25 27.61 -3.38
N ALA A 857 -17.47 26.56 -2.62
CA ALA A 857 -18.75 25.97 -2.47
C ALA A 857 -18.60 24.97 -1.32
N PRO A 858 -19.67 24.71 -0.59
CA PRO A 858 -19.58 24.59 0.87
C PRO A 858 -18.70 23.42 1.58
N TYR A 859 -18.81 22.14 2.13
CA TYR A 859 -19.60 20.96 2.74
C TYR A 859 -20.21 19.78 1.92
N TYR A 860 -21.36 19.27 2.30
CA TYR A 860 -22.03 18.11 1.71
C TYR A 860 -22.73 18.18 0.31
N GLU A 861 -22.64 19.20 -0.55
CA GLU A 861 -23.53 19.58 -1.69
C GLU A 861 -23.03 19.28 -3.15
N LEU A 862 -22.03 18.41 -3.45
CA LEU A 862 -21.61 18.22 -4.87
C LEU A 862 -22.52 17.31 -5.73
N ASP A 863 -22.04 16.79 -6.86
CA ASP A 863 -22.62 15.56 -7.42
C ASP A 863 -21.71 14.38 -7.16
N ALA A 864 -22.39 13.27 -6.94
CA ALA A 864 -21.94 11.95 -7.13
C ALA A 864 -20.91 11.80 -8.27
N ASN A 865 -21.45 11.44 -9.42
CA ASN A 865 -20.84 11.01 -10.65
C ASN A 865 -20.12 12.14 -11.39
N ALA A 866 -20.39 13.40 -11.00
CA ALA A 866 -19.95 14.61 -11.66
C ALA A 866 -19.91 15.87 -10.78
N PRO A 867 -19.09 15.90 -9.72
CA PRO A 867 -19.06 16.97 -8.79
C PRO A 867 -18.50 18.23 -9.36
N PHE A 868 -17.39 18.27 -10.11
CA PHE A 868 -17.03 19.53 -10.79
C PHE A 868 -18.21 20.13 -11.56
N PRO A 869 -18.87 19.36 -12.46
CA PRO A 869 -20.11 19.82 -13.10
C PRO A 869 -21.14 20.35 -12.10
N HIS A 870 -21.34 19.69 -10.97
CA HIS A 870 -22.23 20.15 -9.91
C HIS A 870 -21.75 21.40 -9.15
N VAL A 871 -20.44 21.58 -8.91
CA VAL A 871 -19.90 22.84 -8.35
C VAL A 871 -20.31 23.98 -9.24
N PHE A 872 -19.98 23.81 -10.51
CA PHE A 872 -19.94 24.91 -11.43
C PHE A 872 -21.38 25.21 -11.87
N ASP A 873 -22.33 24.29 -11.70
CA ASP A 873 -23.77 24.63 -11.55
C ASP A 873 -24.07 25.40 -10.27
N ALA A 874 -23.80 24.84 -9.08
CA ALA A 874 -24.19 25.39 -7.78
C ALA A 874 -23.61 26.79 -7.47
N VAL A 875 -22.45 27.11 -8.04
CA VAL A 875 -21.81 28.43 -7.94
C VAL A 875 -22.22 29.37 -9.08
N GLY A 876 -23.01 28.89 -10.06
CA GLY A 876 -23.51 29.65 -11.20
C GLY A 876 -22.49 29.84 -12.34
N TYR A 877 -21.40 29.08 -12.35
CA TYR A 877 -20.30 29.13 -13.31
C TYR A 877 -20.46 28.09 -14.44
N VAL A 878 -21.62 28.08 -15.10
CA VAL A 878 -22.03 27.06 -16.10
C VAL A 878 -21.03 26.92 -17.27
N GLU A 879 -20.38 28.00 -17.69
CA GLU A 879 -19.32 27.95 -18.71
C GLU A 879 -18.10 27.13 -18.25
N VAL A 880 -17.74 27.26 -16.97
CA VAL A 880 -16.63 26.49 -16.36
C VAL A 880 -17.04 25.03 -16.20
N LYS A 881 -18.31 24.73 -15.85
CA LYS A 881 -18.86 23.36 -15.84
C LYS A 881 -18.57 22.67 -17.17
N TRP A 882 -18.93 23.27 -18.31
CA TRP A 882 -18.73 22.64 -19.63
C TRP A 882 -17.26 22.43 -19.97
N VAL A 883 -16.42 23.46 -19.80
CA VAL A 883 -14.97 23.36 -20.05
C VAL A 883 -14.33 22.26 -19.19
N VAL A 884 -14.73 22.16 -17.93
CA VAL A 884 -14.22 21.17 -16.98
C VAL A 884 -14.74 19.76 -17.29
N THR A 885 -15.98 19.61 -17.72
CA THR A 885 -16.54 18.30 -18.11
C THR A 885 -15.88 17.76 -19.38
N ILE A 886 -15.68 18.61 -20.39
CA ILE A 886 -15.02 18.24 -21.64
C ILE A 886 -13.53 17.95 -21.38
N GLY A 887 -12.87 18.78 -20.59
CA GLY A 887 -11.48 18.59 -20.21
C GLY A 887 -11.24 17.28 -19.44
N ALA A 888 -12.12 16.95 -18.48
CA ALA A 888 -12.16 15.64 -17.84
C ALA A 888 -12.32 14.49 -18.85
N ASN A 889 -13.13 14.69 -19.90
CA ASN A 889 -13.37 13.73 -20.97
C ASN A 889 -12.18 13.51 -21.93
N PHE A 890 -11.26 14.46 -22.03
CA PHE A 890 -9.96 14.24 -22.67
C PHE A 890 -8.95 13.64 -21.72
N ALA A 891 -8.91 14.16 -20.49
CA ALA A 891 -8.07 13.64 -19.44
C ALA A 891 -8.29 12.13 -19.23
N LEU A 892 -9.55 11.74 -19.33
CA LEU A 892 -10.07 10.41 -19.64
C LEU A 892 -9.36 9.66 -20.77
N CYS A 893 -9.58 10.07 -22.02
CA CYS A 893 -9.15 9.26 -23.16
C CYS A 893 -7.63 9.02 -23.13
N THR A 894 -6.86 9.94 -22.54
CA THR A 894 -5.41 9.76 -22.35
C THR A 894 -5.00 8.54 -21.55
N SER A 895 -5.74 8.19 -20.49
CA SER A 895 -5.37 7.06 -19.63
C SER A 895 -6.19 5.84 -19.83
N LEU A 896 -7.27 5.90 -20.60
CA LEU A 896 -7.70 4.67 -21.22
C LEU A 896 -6.66 4.22 -22.26
N LEU A 897 -6.06 5.18 -22.99
CA LEU A 897 -4.91 4.91 -23.87
C LEU A 897 -3.66 4.53 -23.13
N GLY A 898 -3.39 5.20 -22.02
CA GLY A 898 -2.32 4.77 -21.18
C GLY A 898 -2.63 3.36 -20.67
N ALA A 899 -3.77 3.11 -20.02
CA ALA A 899 -4.10 1.89 -19.27
C ALA A 899 -3.59 0.63 -19.94
N MET A 900 -3.97 0.59 -21.20
CA MET A 900 -3.77 -0.47 -22.13
C MET A 900 -2.43 -0.40 -22.84
N PHE A 901 -1.75 0.74 -22.96
CA PHE A 901 -0.53 0.83 -23.76
C PHE A 901 0.47 -0.19 -23.32
N PRO A 902 0.87 -0.27 -22.04
CA PRO A 902 1.96 -1.17 -21.78
C PRO A 902 1.42 -2.58 -21.61
N LEU A 903 0.07 -2.77 -21.50
CA LEU A 903 -0.71 -4.03 -21.32
C LEU A 903 -0.07 -5.22 -22.07
N PRO A 904 0.26 -5.09 -23.37
CA PRO A 904 0.83 -6.18 -24.15
C PRO A 904 2.21 -6.62 -23.68
N ARG A 905 3.05 -5.66 -23.29
CA ARG A 905 4.52 -5.84 -23.35
C ARG A 905 5.12 -6.63 -22.20
N VAL A 906 4.31 -7.30 -21.38
CA VAL A 906 4.83 -8.52 -20.77
C VAL A 906 3.89 -9.68 -20.60
N LEU A 907 2.68 -9.65 -21.11
CA LEU A 907 2.22 -10.88 -21.77
C LEU A 907 3.31 -11.35 -22.74
N TYR A 908 3.96 -10.39 -23.42
CA TYR A 908 5.24 -10.54 -24.12
C TYR A 908 6.33 -11.29 -23.34
N ALA A 909 7.03 -10.69 -22.37
CA ALA A 909 8.13 -11.42 -21.74
C ALA A 909 7.65 -12.57 -20.82
N MET A 910 6.43 -12.54 -20.25
CA MET A 910 5.82 -13.71 -19.60
C MET A 910 5.97 -14.94 -20.49
N ALA A 911 5.64 -14.77 -21.75
CA ALA A 911 5.80 -15.79 -22.76
C ALA A 911 7.23 -15.94 -23.27
N SER A 912 8.05 -14.87 -23.30
CA SER A 912 9.44 -14.94 -23.81
C SER A 912 10.33 -15.90 -23.03
N ASP A 913 10.12 -16.00 -21.73
CA ASP A 913 10.86 -16.93 -20.89
C ASP A 913 10.10 -18.25 -20.65
N GLY A 914 9.00 -18.46 -21.38
CA GLY A 914 8.18 -19.68 -21.37
C GLY A 914 7.31 -19.85 -20.13
N ILE A 915 7.00 -18.75 -19.44
CA ILE A 915 6.38 -18.74 -18.11
C ILE A 915 4.85 -18.62 -18.18
N LEU A 916 4.34 -17.90 -19.19
CA LEU A 916 2.96 -17.98 -19.67
C LEU A 916 2.96 -18.42 -21.13
N TYR A 917 1.79 -18.67 -21.70
CA TYR A 917 1.64 -19.27 -23.03
C TYR A 917 2.47 -18.57 -24.12
N LYS A 918 3.41 -19.32 -24.71
CA LYS A 918 4.48 -18.80 -25.59
C LYS A 918 4.02 -17.94 -26.78
N PHE A 919 2.76 -18.03 -27.23
CA PHE A 919 2.23 -17.22 -28.34
C PHE A 919 2.10 -15.72 -28.03
N LEU A 920 2.11 -15.32 -26.75
CA LEU A 920 2.03 -13.91 -26.34
C LEU A 920 3.36 -13.16 -26.51
N GLN A 921 4.47 -13.86 -26.75
CA GLN A 921 5.78 -13.24 -27.02
C GLN A 921 5.92 -12.69 -28.44
N ASN A 922 4.92 -12.93 -29.30
CA ASN A 922 5.00 -12.64 -30.73
C ASN A 922 4.90 -11.14 -31.00
N VAL A 923 6.05 -10.52 -31.28
CA VAL A 923 6.17 -9.11 -31.68
C VAL A 923 5.95 -8.97 -33.18
N SER A 924 5.06 -8.06 -33.58
CA SER A 924 4.82 -7.70 -34.98
C SER A 924 6.06 -7.03 -35.60
N PRO A 925 6.57 -7.51 -36.75
CA PRO A 925 7.79 -6.96 -37.36
C PRO A 925 7.59 -5.54 -37.91
N ARG A 926 6.36 -5.13 -38.23
CA ARG A 926 6.03 -3.79 -38.75
C ARG A 926 5.95 -2.74 -37.64
N THR A 927 5.27 -3.07 -36.55
CA THR A 927 4.94 -2.11 -35.47
C THR A 927 5.88 -2.19 -34.28
N LYS A 928 6.67 -3.27 -34.17
CA LYS A 928 7.49 -3.64 -33.01
C LYS A 928 6.69 -3.68 -31.69
N THR A 929 5.39 -4.00 -31.78
CA THR A 929 4.48 -4.24 -30.65
C THR A 929 4.04 -5.71 -30.58
N PRO A 930 3.81 -6.28 -29.38
CA PRO A 930 3.30 -7.64 -29.25
C PRO A 930 1.77 -7.65 -29.33
N VAL A 931 1.24 -7.68 -30.57
CA VAL A 931 -0.19 -7.43 -30.86
C VAL A 931 -1.14 -8.48 -30.25
N THR A 932 -0.78 -9.76 -30.24
CA THR A 932 -1.60 -10.84 -29.64
C THR A 932 -1.85 -10.57 -28.16
N ALA A 933 -0.80 -10.10 -27.49
CA ALA A 933 -0.82 -9.68 -26.11
C ALA A 933 -1.62 -8.37 -25.89
N THR A 934 -1.83 -7.50 -26.88
CA THR A 934 -2.71 -6.32 -26.73
C THR A 934 -4.19 -6.71 -26.75
N LEU A 935 -4.57 -7.57 -27.69
CA LEU A 935 -5.97 -7.83 -27.99
C LEU A 935 -6.63 -8.71 -26.92
N ILE A 936 -5.98 -9.82 -26.53
CA ILE A 936 -6.51 -10.77 -25.53
C ILE A 936 -6.81 -10.07 -24.19
N SER A 937 -5.98 -9.12 -23.83
CA SER A 937 -6.06 -8.42 -22.56
C SER A 937 -6.94 -7.19 -22.60
N GLY A 938 -7.04 -6.51 -23.75
CA GLY A 938 -8.08 -5.52 -23.97
C GLY A 938 -9.48 -6.16 -23.95
N VAL A 939 -9.62 -7.36 -24.49
CA VAL A 939 -10.85 -8.17 -24.34
C VAL A 939 -11.11 -8.52 -22.88
N LEU A 940 -10.12 -9.07 -22.17
CA LEU A 940 -10.30 -9.43 -20.75
C LEU A 940 -10.59 -8.19 -19.88
N ALA A 941 -10.10 -7.01 -20.27
CA ALA A 941 -10.45 -5.75 -19.63
C ALA A 941 -11.90 -5.35 -19.91
N ALA A 942 -12.27 -5.29 -21.19
CA ALA A 942 -13.60 -4.89 -21.67
C ALA A 942 -14.72 -5.71 -21.02
N ILE A 943 -14.53 -7.04 -20.96
CA ILE A 943 -15.43 -7.99 -20.27
C ILE A 943 -15.67 -7.56 -18.83
N MET A 944 -14.60 -7.20 -18.12
CA MET A 944 -14.68 -6.97 -16.69
C MET A 944 -15.29 -5.61 -16.38
N GLY A 945 -15.11 -4.57 -17.23
CA GLY A 945 -15.80 -3.28 -17.05
C GLY A 945 -17.26 -3.34 -17.39
N ALA A 946 -17.64 -4.25 -18.30
CA ALA A 946 -19.04 -4.48 -18.65
C ALA A 946 -19.79 -5.23 -17.54
N ILE A 947 -19.27 -6.37 -17.07
CA ILE A 947 -20.00 -7.34 -16.24
C ILE A 947 -20.26 -6.87 -14.80
N PHE A 948 -19.59 -5.81 -14.38
CA PHE A 948 -19.44 -5.47 -12.99
C PHE A 948 -19.71 -3.95 -12.77
N ASN A 949 -20.07 -3.50 -11.55
CA ASN A 949 -20.51 -2.11 -11.26
C ASN A 949 -19.43 -1.05 -11.38
N LEU A 950 -19.28 -0.17 -10.37
CA LEU A 950 -18.00 0.36 -9.95
C LEU A 950 -17.83 0.78 -8.43
N HIS A 951 -18.27 0.01 -7.40
CA HIS A 951 -17.47 -0.12 -6.11
C HIS A 951 -17.02 -1.55 -5.71
N GLN A 952 -17.37 -2.49 -6.57
CA GLN A 952 -17.10 -3.91 -6.90
C GLN A 952 -15.67 -4.66 -7.67
N LEU A 953 -14.86 -4.52 -8.88
CA LEU A 953 -14.17 -3.50 -9.96
C LEU A 953 -12.88 -2.48 -9.55
N ILE A 954 -12.64 -1.49 -8.57
CA ILE A 954 -11.50 -0.77 -7.82
C ILE A 954 -10.91 -1.34 -6.50
N ASP A 955 -11.81 -1.78 -5.66
CA ASP A 955 -11.76 -2.18 -4.29
C ASP A 955 -11.25 -3.65 -3.96
N MET A 956 -11.16 -4.61 -4.89
CA MET A 956 -10.20 -5.75 -5.23
C MET A 956 -9.05 -5.58 -6.32
N MET A 957 -8.53 -4.40 -6.72
CA MET A 957 -7.76 -4.17 -7.98
C MET A 957 -6.49 -3.65 -7.38
N SER A 958 -6.61 -2.47 -6.77
CA SER A 958 -5.67 -1.80 -5.88
C SER A 958 -5.14 -2.78 -4.84
N ILE A 959 -5.76 -3.97 -4.74
CA ILE A 959 -5.48 -5.16 -3.97
C ILE A 959 -4.09 -5.43 -4.40
N GLY A 960 -4.06 -5.80 -5.67
CA GLY A 960 -3.01 -6.26 -6.49
C GLY A 960 -1.89 -5.31 -6.30
N THR A 961 -2.20 -4.10 -6.74
CA THR A 961 -1.40 -2.89 -6.77
C THR A 961 -1.06 -2.43 -5.40
N LEU A 962 -1.31 -3.20 -4.34
CA LEU A 962 -0.70 -3.06 -3.04
C LEU A 962 0.26 -4.18 -2.60
N LEU A 963 0.26 -5.38 -3.16
CA LEU A 963 1.34 -6.36 -2.85
C LEU A 963 2.52 -6.30 -3.74
N ALA A 964 2.85 -5.12 -4.18
CA ALA A 964 4.10 -4.91 -4.84
C ALA A 964 4.64 -3.49 -4.78
N TYR A 965 4.74 -2.87 -3.62
CA TYR A 965 5.91 -2.04 -3.26
C TYR A 965 6.81 -2.99 -2.62
N THR A 966 6.18 -3.67 -1.66
CA THR A 966 6.36 -4.98 -1.09
C THR A 966 7.74 -5.55 -1.34
N ILE A 967 8.29 -5.45 -2.53
CA ILE A 967 9.56 -5.98 -2.97
C ILE A 967 10.62 -5.05 -3.59
N VAL A 968 10.40 -3.94 -4.30
CA VAL A 968 11.59 -3.37 -5.01
C VAL A 968 12.65 -2.92 -4.03
N ALA A 969 12.29 -2.54 -2.82
CA ALA A 969 13.28 -2.32 -1.79
C ALA A 969 14.07 -3.56 -1.28
N ILE A 970 13.83 -4.79 -1.79
CA ILE A 970 14.49 -6.13 -1.62
C ILE A 970 15.30 -6.32 -2.82
N CYS A 971 14.64 -6.01 -3.92
CA CYS A 971 15.31 -5.91 -5.14
C CYS A 971 16.57 -5.07 -4.93
N VAL A 972 16.42 -4.05 -4.08
CA VAL A 972 17.40 -3.20 -3.42
C VAL A 972 18.03 -3.67 -2.12
N LEU A 973 17.32 -3.97 -1.02
CA LEU A 973 17.98 -4.20 0.26
C LEU A 973 18.59 -5.59 0.19
N VAL A 974 18.49 -6.19 -0.99
CA VAL A 974 19.13 -7.32 -1.57
C VAL A 974 19.52 -7.12 -3.01
N LEU A 975 19.74 -5.87 -3.42
CA LEU A 975 20.93 -5.39 -4.12
C LEU A 975 21.54 -4.17 -3.36
N ARG A 976 22.30 -4.44 -2.25
CA ARG A 976 23.23 -3.58 -1.44
C ARG A 976 24.69 -3.84 -0.77
N TYR A 977 25.52 -4.86 -0.34
CA TYR A 977 25.78 -6.29 0.16
C TYR A 977 25.82 -7.64 -0.67
N GLN A 978 26.13 -7.73 -1.98
CA GLN A 978 26.19 -8.98 -2.75
C GLN A 978 27.63 -9.33 -2.81
N ASP A 979 27.90 -10.45 -2.17
CA ASP A 979 28.93 -11.32 -2.66
C ASP A 979 28.55 -11.76 -4.08
N GLU A 980 29.02 -11.01 -5.05
CA GLU A 980 28.87 -11.27 -6.49
C GLU A 980 29.77 -12.46 -6.89
N ASN A 981 30.83 -12.72 -6.11
CA ASN A 981 31.92 -13.62 -6.43
C ASN A 981 31.85 -14.94 -5.63
N MET A 982 31.07 -15.89 -6.15
CA MET A 982 30.95 -17.25 -5.62
C MET A 982 32.21 -18.12 -5.88
N CYS A 983 33.38 -17.67 -5.40
CA CYS A 983 34.60 -18.48 -5.31
C CYS A 983 34.75 -19.09 -3.91
N GLU A 984 35.38 -20.25 -3.83
CA GLU A 984 35.55 -20.98 -2.58
C GLU A 984 36.78 -20.50 -1.79
N GLU A 985 36.57 -20.07 -0.54
CA GLU A 985 37.60 -20.12 0.50
C GLU A 985 37.02 -20.81 1.74
N SER A 986 37.80 -21.75 2.29
CA SER A 986 37.49 -22.49 3.50
C SER A 986 38.12 -21.83 4.74
N ILE A 987 37.55 -22.03 5.93
CA ILE A 987 38.24 -22.39 7.22
C ILE A 987 37.33 -22.22 8.46
N ASP A 988 37.58 -23.05 9.48
CA ASP A 988 37.08 -23.06 10.86
C ASP A 988 35.57 -23.17 11.10
N GLN A 989 35.13 -24.35 11.57
CA GLN A 989 33.72 -24.62 11.88
C GLN A 989 33.26 -24.17 13.28
N GLN A 990 34.18 -23.95 14.22
CA GLN A 990 33.82 -23.65 15.60
C GLN A 990 33.74 -22.15 15.83
N SER A 991 32.53 -21.62 15.86
CA SER A 991 32.21 -20.53 16.76
C SER A 991 30.69 -20.32 16.75
N ASN A 992 30.13 -20.00 17.91
CA ASN A 992 28.70 -20.10 18.11
C ASN A 992 27.98 -19.14 17.13
N LEU A 993 26.81 -19.52 16.59
CA LEU A 993 25.96 -18.70 15.67
C LEU A 993 25.59 -17.29 16.19
N ILE A 994 26.08 -17.00 17.38
CA ILE A 994 25.37 -16.30 18.39
C ILE A 994 25.87 -14.84 18.32
N LEU A 995 27.12 -14.46 18.67
CA LEU A 995 27.61 -13.06 18.44
C LEU A 995 27.76 -12.78 16.92
N ARG A 996 27.70 -13.79 16.02
CA ARG A 996 27.87 -13.71 14.54
C ARG A 996 26.67 -13.04 13.88
N MET A 997 26.09 -12.10 14.59
CA MET A 997 24.95 -11.29 14.27
C MET A 997 25.16 -9.93 14.90
N PHE A 998 26.13 -9.14 14.41
CA PHE A 998 26.31 -7.71 14.69
C PHE A 998 27.52 -6.99 14.03
N ASN A 999 28.59 -7.67 13.64
CA ASN A 999 29.94 -7.16 13.32
C ASN A 999 30.94 -6.77 14.44
N THR A 1000 31.88 -7.65 14.82
CA THR A 1000 33.21 -7.28 15.38
C THR A 1000 34.18 -6.90 14.28
N LYS A 1001 34.38 -7.85 13.37
CA LYS A 1001 35.67 -8.12 12.72
C LYS A 1001 35.97 -7.12 11.61
N GLY A 1002 34.99 -6.33 11.21
CA GLY A 1002 35.14 -5.22 10.28
C GLY A 1002 35.37 -5.66 8.84
N ILE A 1003 34.88 -6.84 8.46
CA ILE A 1003 34.79 -7.26 7.06
C ILE A 1003 33.90 -6.26 6.33
N LYS A 1004 34.51 -5.61 5.33
CA LYS A 1004 33.94 -4.45 4.61
C LYS A 1004 33.21 -4.84 3.32
N ASN A 1005 33.25 -6.13 2.99
CA ASN A 1005 32.70 -6.72 1.78
C ASN A 1005 31.70 -7.82 2.16
N PRO A 1006 30.60 -7.95 1.44
CA PRO A 1006 29.74 -9.12 1.57
C PRO A 1006 30.45 -10.40 1.14
N ASN A 1007 30.09 -11.53 1.76
CA ASN A 1007 30.57 -12.88 1.47
C ASN A 1007 29.38 -13.86 1.51
N PRO A 1008 29.52 -15.19 1.28
CA PRO A 1008 28.39 -16.11 1.11
C PRO A 1008 27.44 -16.19 2.30
N SER A 1009 27.93 -15.80 3.46
CA SER A 1009 27.37 -16.04 4.76
C SER A 1009 27.02 -14.72 5.50
N THR A 1010 27.60 -13.56 5.15
CA THR A 1010 27.14 -12.23 5.66
C THR A 1010 25.86 -11.84 5.02
N SER A 1011 25.79 -11.94 3.69
CA SER A 1011 24.73 -12.63 2.96
C SER A 1011 23.84 -13.43 3.90
N SER A 1012 24.17 -14.69 4.23
CA SER A 1012 23.33 -15.62 4.99
C SER A 1012 23.07 -15.22 6.46
N ILE A 1013 23.33 -13.97 6.83
CA ILE A 1013 22.90 -13.40 8.10
C ILE A 1013 22.16 -12.07 7.89
N SER A 1014 22.60 -11.13 7.03
CA SER A 1014 21.77 -10.09 6.33
C SER A 1014 20.41 -10.68 5.99
N LYS A 1015 20.50 -11.88 5.43
CA LYS A 1015 19.47 -12.77 4.93
C LYS A 1015 18.81 -13.71 5.96
N ASN A 1016 19.30 -13.86 7.20
CA ASN A 1016 18.50 -14.54 8.25
C ASN A 1016 18.03 -13.60 9.32
N GLY A 1017 17.94 -12.37 8.91
CA GLY A 1017 16.60 -12.23 8.44
C GLY A 1017 16.31 -12.28 6.89
N ILE A 1018 15.53 -13.27 6.32
CA ILE A 1018 14.32 -13.43 5.33
C ILE A 1018 12.88 -14.37 5.59
N ILE A 1019 12.33 -15.52 6.35
CA ILE A 1019 12.37 -16.75 7.48
C ILE A 1019 13.13 -16.97 8.94
N LEU A 1020 12.95 -16.08 9.96
CA LEU A 1020 13.28 -15.82 11.40
C LEU A 1020 12.59 -14.51 12.01
N PHE A 1021 12.43 -13.33 11.32
CA PHE A 1021 11.41 -12.22 11.54
C PHE A 1021 10.01 -12.04 10.81
N SER A 1022 9.89 -11.82 9.49
CA SER A 1022 8.90 -11.36 8.47
C SER A 1022 7.58 -12.12 8.48
N VAL A 1023 7.36 -12.91 9.51
CA VAL A 1023 6.05 -13.26 10.00
C VAL A 1023 5.43 -12.07 10.67
N LEU A 1024 6.21 -11.27 11.36
CA LEU A 1024 5.76 -10.57 12.52
C LEU A 1024 5.23 -9.13 12.25
N SER A 1025 5.28 -8.60 11.02
CA SER A 1025 4.39 -7.51 10.53
C SER A 1025 3.06 -8.16 10.45
N ILE A 1026 2.93 -9.29 9.78
CA ILE A 1026 1.81 -10.19 10.07
C ILE A 1026 1.83 -10.74 11.56
N VAL A 1027 2.36 -9.97 12.57
CA VAL A 1027 2.02 -9.75 14.02
C VAL A 1027 1.59 -8.30 14.54
N PHE A 1028 2.22 -7.09 14.43
CA PHE A 1028 1.96 -5.61 14.95
C PHE A 1028 0.70 -4.77 14.72
N CYS A 1029 0.56 -3.76 13.83
CA CYS A 1029 -0.48 -3.36 12.76
C CYS A 1029 -1.51 -4.23 11.67
N ALA A 1030 -2.71 -5.08 11.67
CA ALA A 1030 -4.00 -5.79 12.43
C ALA A 1030 -4.64 -5.49 13.79
N LEU A 1031 -4.20 -6.13 14.92
CA LEU A 1031 -3.96 -5.75 16.34
C LEU A 1031 -4.66 -4.56 17.03
N THR A 1032 -5.45 -3.82 16.28
CA THR A 1032 -6.45 -2.80 16.56
C THR A 1032 -7.65 -2.98 15.57
N THR A 1033 -7.79 -4.19 15.02
CA THR A 1033 -8.89 -4.76 14.23
C THR A 1033 -10.14 -4.94 15.04
N PHE A 1034 -9.86 -5.74 16.03
CA PHE A 1034 -10.64 -6.73 16.68
C PHE A 1034 -10.41 -6.18 18.05
N ALA A 1035 -11.18 -5.19 18.47
CA ALA A 1035 -10.98 -4.47 19.68
C ALA A 1035 -11.98 -4.66 20.89
N ASP A 1036 -13.13 -5.41 20.86
CA ASP A 1036 -14.02 -5.80 22.02
C ASP A 1036 -14.01 -7.27 22.63
N LEU A 1037 -13.80 -8.37 21.87
CA LEU A 1037 -13.97 -9.81 22.30
C LEU A 1037 -12.76 -10.72 22.71
N ILE A 1038 -11.52 -10.60 22.17
CA ILE A 1038 -10.31 -11.46 22.34
C ILE A 1038 -9.01 -10.84 23.02
N GLY A 1039 -8.90 -9.60 23.60
CA GLY A 1039 -7.86 -9.31 24.66
C GLY A 1039 -7.36 -7.90 25.13
N SER A 1040 -8.01 -7.17 26.06
CA SER A 1040 -7.62 -5.78 26.46
C SER A 1040 -6.54 -5.61 27.56
N PHE A 1041 -5.59 -6.53 27.71
CA PHE A 1041 -4.33 -6.29 28.46
C PHE A 1041 -3.25 -7.31 28.09
N SER A 1042 -3.71 -8.54 27.95
CA SER A 1042 -3.16 -9.66 27.18
C SER A 1042 -2.35 -9.20 26.00
N ALA A 1043 -2.91 -8.23 25.33
CA ALA A 1043 -2.45 -7.79 24.09
C ALA A 1043 -2.23 -6.26 24.24
N GLN A 1044 -2.58 -5.63 25.39
CA GLN A 1044 -1.83 -4.47 25.92
C GLN A 1044 -0.40 -4.83 26.40
N PHE A 1045 0.06 -6.02 26.08
CA PHE A 1045 1.44 -6.47 25.99
C PHE A 1045 1.77 -6.76 24.50
N GLY A 1046 1.14 -5.99 23.56
CA GLY A 1046 1.34 -5.89 22.09
C GLY A 1046 1.25 -4.55 21.19
N PHE A 1047 1.20 -3.27 21.65
CA PHE A 1047 1.56 -1.93 21.02
C PHE A 1047 2.53 -1.06 21.89
N ALA A 1048 3.35 -1.72 22.73
CA ALA A 1048 4.59 -1.33 23.41
C ALA A 1048 5.86 -2.37 23.48
N ILE A 1049 5.97 -3.56 24.13
CA ILE A 1049 7.04 -4.63 23.90
C ILE A 1049 7.54 -5.13 22.47
N VAL A 1050 7.10 -6.15 21.66
CA VAL A 1050 7.62 -6.59 20.29
C VAL A 1050 7.66 -5.52 19.15
N VAL A 1051 7.62 -4.21 19.46
CA VAL A 1051 8.28 -3.17 18.65
C VAL A 1051 9.76 -3.11 18.96
N VAL A 1052 10.14 -3.77 20.05
CA VAL A 1052 11.49 -4.02 20.48
C VAL A 1052 12.19 -4.68 19.38
N ALA A 1053 11.51 -5.66 18.82
CA ALA A 1053 12.12 -6.70 18.08
C ALA A 1053 12.69 -6.12 16.79
N MET A 1054 12.18 -4.98 16.31
CA MET A 1054 12.34 -4.06 15.15
C MET A 1054 12.52 -2.66 15.89
N ILE A 1055 13.14 -2.51 17.09
CA ILE A 1055 14.05 -1.43 17.62
C ILE A 1055 15.38 -1.83 18.46
N ALA A 1056 16.03 -3.04 18.34
CA ALA A 1056 17.53 -3.22 17.97
C ALA A 1056 18.15 -4.13 16.72
N CYS A 1057 17.79 -3.99 15.42
CA CYS A 1057 17.64 -4.66 14.11
C CYS A 1057 17.90 -3.71 12.90
N ILE A 1058 18.42 -2.49 13.06
CA ILE A 1058 18.80 -1.64 11.90
C ILE A 1058 20.20 -1.13 11.90
N LEU A 1059 20.71 -0.82 13.09
CA LEU A 1059 22.02 -0.23 13.16
C LEU A 1059 22.98 -1.23 12.51
N SER A 1060 22.67 -2.54 12.31
CA SER A 1060 23.43 -3.71 11.81
C SER A 1060 22.87 -4.54 10.61
N ILE A 1061 21.85 -4.08 9.87
CA ILE A 1061 22.05 -3.99 8.43
C ILE A 1061 22.92 -2.74 8.20
N GLY A 1062 22.93 -1.75 9.10
CA GLY A 1062 24.03 -0.79 9.32
C GLY A 1062 25.34 -1.33 9.96
N ARG A 1063 25.57 -2.62 9.83
CA ARG A 1063 26.71 -3.49 10.20
C ARG A 1063 26.29 -4.85 9.57
N GLN A 1064 25.74 -4.78 8.35
CA GLN A 1064 25.92 -5.75 7.27
C GLN A 1064 26.57 -4.97 6.10
N PRO A 1065 27.53 -5.58 5.37
CA PRO A 1065 28.58 -4.82 4.70
C PRO A 1065 28.19 -4.31 3.32
N VAL A 1066 28.05 -2.98 3.19
CA VAL A 1066 27.81 -2.23 1.92
C VAL A 1066 28.68 -2.83 0.80
N SER A 1067 28.07 -3.21 -0.34
CA SER A 1067 28.81 -3.53 -1.58
C SER A 1067 29.34 -2.20 -2.15
N ARG A 1068 29.86 -2.11 -3.40
CA ARG A 1068 30.52 -0.86 -3.87
C ARG A 1068 30.24 -0.36 -5.31
N THR A 1069 29.36 -0.98 -6.09
CA THR A 1069 28.91 -0.47 -7.43
C THR A 1069 28.36 0.98 -7.39
N GLU A 1070 28.35 1.73 -8.51
CA GLU A 1070 27.97 3.19 -8.55
C GLU A 1070 26.79 3.64 -9.46
N LEU A 1071 25.84 4.46 -8.93
CA LEU A 1071 24.77 5.14 -9.68
C LEU A 1071 24.93 6.64 -9.85
N THR A 1072 24.33 7.15 -10.92
CA THR A 1072 24.03 8.57 -11.20
C THR A 1072 23.37 9.35 -10.07
N PHE A 1073 22.63 8.75 -9.14
CA PHE A 1073 22.05 9.51 -8.04
C PHE A 1073 21.85 8.68 -6.78
N LYS A 1074 22.90 7.94 -6.37
CA LYS A 1074 22.97 7.07 -5.18
C LYS A 1074 21.99 7.39 -4.05
N VAL A 1075 21.37 6.36 -3.53
CA VAL A 1075 20.03 6.42 -2.95
C VAL A 1075 20.14 6.87 -1.53
N PRO A 1076 19.73 8.10 -1.23
CA PRO A 1076 20.52 8.83 -0.26
C PRO A 1076 19.84 8.73 1.10
N LEU A 1077 20.67 8.68 2.14
CA LEU A 1077 20.62 7.76 3.28
C LEU A 1077 21.02 6.42 2.61
N VAL A 1078 22.26 5.87 2.82
CA VAL A 1078 22.94 4.75 2.03
C VAL A 1078 23.55 3.56 2.87
N PRO A 1079 23.25 2.21 2.81
CA PRO A 1079 22.03 1.32 2.69
C PRO A 1079 21.19 0.71 3.93
N THR A 1080 20.29 1.43 4.63
CA THR A 1080 19.11 1.08 5.51
C THR A 1080 17.90 2.12 5.53
N LEU A 1081 17.09 2.39 4.47
CA LEU A 1081 15.92 3.36 4.38
C LEU A 1081 14.58 2.79 3.84
N PRO A 1082 14.48 1.53 3.40
CA PRO A 1082 13.21 0.85 3.39
C PRO A 1082 13.17 0.21 4.77
N CYS A 1083 12.53 0.88 5.72
CA CYS A 1083 12.38 0.86 7.20
C CYS A 1083 11.09 1.61 7.45
N LEU A 1084 10.83 2.73 6.78
CA LEU A 1084 9.49 3.29 6.87
C LEU A 1084 8.50 2.48 6.01
N SER A 1085 8.70 2.38 4.69
CA SER A 1085 7.89 1.61 3.72
C SER A 1085 7.19 0.35 4.22
N VAL A 1086 7.81 -0.67 4.86
CA VAL A 1086 7.14 -1.97 5.12
C VAL A 1086 5.96 -1.70 5.91
N LEU A 1087 6.27 -1.03 6.99
CA LEU A 1087 5.28 -0.58 7.86
C LEU A 1087 4.33 0.23 7.08
N ILE A 1088 4.77 1.11 6.19
CA ILE A 1088 3.86 1.95 5.44
C ILE A 1088 2.76 1.16 4.88
N ASN A 1089 3.06 0.36 3.87
CA ASN A 1089 1.96 -0.14 3.10
C ASN A 1089 1.51 -1.46 3.71
N LEU A 1090 2.25 -2.21 4.53
CA LEU A 1090 1.58 -3.26 5.32
C LEU A 1090 0.64 -2.65 6.33
N TYR A 1091 0.96 -1.46 6.83
CA TYR A 1091 0.11 -0.71 7.72
C TYR A 1091 -1.01 -0.13 6.93
N LEU A 1092 -0.77 0.47 5.80
CA LEU A 1092 -1.81 0.56 4.82
C LEU A 1092 -2.03 -0.79 4.15
N MET A 1093 -2.20 -1.84 4.98
CA MET A 1093 -2.91 -3.05 4.69
C MET A 1093 -4.26 -3.31 5.41
N PHE A 1094 -4.64 -2.77 6.61
CA PHE A 1094 -5.54 -3.29 7.76
C PHE A 1094 -6.75 -2.32 8.14
N GLN A 1095 -7.71 -1.99 7.25
CA GLN A 1095 -8.66 -0.84 6.94
C GLN A 1095 -9.76 -0.96 5.71
N LEU A 1096 -10.10 -2.15 5.10
CA LEU A 1096 -10.99 -2.68 3.97
C LEU A 1096 -12.40 -3.12 4.50
N ASP A 1097 -13.09 -3.88 3.66
CA ASP A 1097 -13.78 -5.14 3.76
C ASP A 1097 -13.11 -6.45 3.18
N VAL A 1098 -13.00 -7.51 3.97
CA VAL A 1098 -13.55 -8.87 3.72
C VAL A 1098 -13.44 -9.52 2.33
N TYR A 1099 -14.46 -9.37 1.47
CA TYR A 1099 -14.89 -10.36 0.45
C TYR A 1099 -14.00 -10.27 -0.75
N THR A 1100 -13.39 -9.12 -0.82
CA THR A 1100 -12.42 -8.67 -1.75
C THR A 1100 -11.13 -9.43 -1.56
N TRP A 1101 -10.85 -9.81 -0.31
CA TRP A 1101 -9.85 -10.81 -0.05
C TRP A 1101 -10.35 -12.09 -0.66
N ILE A 1102 -11.54 -12.53 -0.28
CA ILE A 1102 -12.21 -13.75 -0.78
C ILE A 1102 -12.29 -13.84 -2.31
N ARG A 1103 -12.25 -12.74 -3.07
CA ARG A 1103 -12.25 -12.77 -4.54
C ARG A 1103 -10.88 -12.56 -5.15
N PHE A 1104 -10.00 -11.71 -4.62
CA PHE A 1104 -8.63 -11.73 -5.12
C PHE A 1104 -7.94 -13.05 -4.81
N VAL A 1105 -8.22 -13.64 -3.64
CA VAL A 1105 -8.17 -15.09 -3.37
C VAL A 1105 -8.53 -15.90 -4.62
N VAL A 1106 -9.78 -15.81 -5.10
CA VAL A 1106 -10.26 -16.62 -6.22
C VAL A 1106 -9.46 -16.35 -7.49
N TRP A 1107 -9.28 -15.08 -7.85
CA TRP A 1107 -8.44 -14.70 -8.98
C TRP A 1107 -7.07 -15.38 -8.91
N VAL A 1108 -6.51 -15.40 -7.72
CA VAL A 1108 -5.20 -15.94 -7.43
C VAL A 1108 -5.13 -17.46 -7.57
N ILE A 1109 -6.12 -18.22 -7.10
CA ILE A 1109 -6.20 -19.67 -7.34
C ILE A 1109 -6.25 -20.01 -8.85
N ILE A 1110 -6.79 -19.14 -9.69
CA ILE A 1110 -6.98 -19.47 -11.10
C ILE A 1110 -5.64 -19.56 -11.85
N GLY A 1111 -4.81 -18.51 -11.77
CA GLY A 1111 -3.51 -18.46 -12.43
C GLY A 1111 -2.49 -19.48 -11.91
N TYR A 1112 -2.84 -20.08 -10.80
CA TYR A 1112 -2.04 -20.98 -10.01
C TYR A 1112 -2.13 -22.40 -10.54
N ILE A 1113 -3.36 -22.77 -10.88
CA ILE A 1113 -3.65 -23.90 -11.73
C ILE A 1113 -2.95 -23.71 -13.09
N ILE A 1114 -3.00 -22.52 -13.70
CA ILE A 1114 -2.29 -22.22 -14.97
C ILE A 1114 -0.78 -22.43 -14.85
N TYR A 1115 -0.19 -22.24 -13.67
CA TYR A 1115 1.21 -22.60 -13.51
C TYR A 1115 1.47 -24.10 -13.50
N PHE A 1116 0.83 -24.82 -12.55
CA PHE A 1116 1.24 -26.19 -12.29
C PHE A 1116 1.04 -27.06 -13.52
N SER A 1117 0.00 -26.72 -14.29
CA SER A 1117 -0.24 -27.25 -15.63
C SER A 1117 0.77 -26.77 -16.68
N TYR A 1118 0.94 -25.45 -16.89
CA TYR A 1118 1.70 -24.95 -18.05
C TYR A 1118 3.11 -24.45 -17.70
N GLY A 1119 3.21 -23.40 -16.87
CA GLY A 1119 4.45 -22.65 -16.74
C GLY A 1119 5.60 -23.51 -16.20
N ILE A 1120 5.33 -24.45 -15.27
CA ILE A 1120 6.37 -25.32 -14.66
C ILE A 1120 7.36 -25.86 -15.68
N GLU A 1121 6.79 -26.41 -16.75
CA GLU A 1121 7.47 -27.28 -17.70
C GLU A 1121 8.03 -26.49 -18.88
N HIS A 1122 7.39 -25.38 -19.23
CA HIS A 1122 7.66 -24.64 -20.47
C HIS A 1122 8.73 -23.56 -20.34
N SER A 1123 9.09 -23.17 -19.12
CA SER A 1123 10.04 -22.08 -18.88
C SER A 1123 11.49 -22.43 -19.24
N VAL A 1124 12.12 -21.48 -19.92
CA VAL A 1124 13.43 -21.55 -20.56
C VAL A 1124 14.50 -21.96 -19.55
N GLU A 1125 14.56 -21.30 -18.41
CA GLU A 1125 15.57 -21.48 -17.36
C GLU A 1125 15.44 -22.85 -16.64
N GLY A 1126 14.25 -23.46 -16.70
CA GLY A 1126 14.01 -24.81 -16.20
C GLY A 1126 14.54 -25.88 -17.14
N ASN A 1127 14.39 -25.66 -18.45
CA ASN A 1127 14.85 -26.59 -19.46
C ASN A 1127 16.35 -26.43 -19.74
N GLN A 1128 16.93 -25.23 -19.61
CA GLN A 1128 18.39 -25.04 -19.59
C GLN A 1128 19.05 -25.90 -18.49
N ARG A 1129 18.47 -25.92 -17.29
CA ARG A 1129 18.97 -26.74 -16.16
C ARG A 1129 18.85 -28.25 -16.38
N LYS A 1130 17.73 -28.74 -16.93
CA LYS A 1130 17.62 -30.15 -17.33
C LYS A 1130 18.73 -30.55 -18.31
N GLY A 1131 19.08 -29.66 -19.24
CA GLY A 1131 20.19 -29.86 -20.18
C GLY A 1131 21.58 -29.86 -19.50
N GLU A 1132 21.81 -29.02 -18.49
CA GLU A 1132 23.03 -29.07 -17.67
C GLU A 1132 23.13 -30.34 -16.83
N GLU A 1133 22.01 -30.86 -16.31
CA GLU A 1133 21.96 -32.09 -15.53
C GLU A 1133 22.20 -33.33 -16.41
N LEU A 1134 21.51 -33.45 -17.55
CA LEU A 1134 21.76 -34.50 -18.56
C LEU A 1134 23.22 -34.52 -19.05
N ASN A 1135 23.84 -33.36 -19.28
CA ASN A 1135 25.25 -33.30 -19.65
C ASN A 1135 26.19 -33.83 -18.55
N ARG A 1136 25.88 -33.60 -17.26
CA ARG A 1136 26.66 -34.19 -16.16
C ARG A 1136 26.50 -35.69 -16.08
N GLU A 1137 25.29 -36.21 -16.29
CA GLU A 1137 25.03 -37.65 -16.29
C GLU A 1137 25.75 -38.36 -17.45
N MET A 1138 25.73 -37.79 -18.67
CA MET A 1138 26.50 -38.32 -19.80
C MET A 1138 28.02 -38.28 -19.57
N ILE A 1139 28.56 -37.22 -18.96
CA ILE A 1139 29.98 -37.13 -18.58
C ILE A 1139 30.32 -38.15 -17.48
N GLY A 1140 29.40 -38.42 -16.55
CA GLY A 1140 29.54 -39.48 -15.53
C GLY A 1140 29.55 -40.88 -16.13
N ALA A 1141 28.59 -41.19 -17.01
CA ALA A 1141 28.51 -42.47 -17.72
C ALA A 1141 29.75 -42.72 -18.61
N SER A 1142 30.23 -41.68 -19.30
CA SER A 1142 31.48 -41.73 -20.07
C SER A 1142 32.67 -42.15 -19.20
N LYS A 1143 32.83 -41.56 -17.99
CA LYS A 1143 33.91 -41.94 -17.06
C LYS A 1143 33.83 -43.39 -16.59
N ASN A 1144 32.63 -43.93 -16.36
CA ASN A 1144 32.46 -45.32 -15.94
C ASN A 1144 32.70 -46.35 -17.07
N ASN A 1145 32.52 -45.97 -18.33
CA ASN A 1145 32.90 -46.83 -19.45
C ASN A 1145 34.41 -46.81 -19.71
N CYS A 1146 35.11 -45.69 -19.43
CA CYS A 1146 36.56 -45.59 -19.55
C CYS A 1146 37.36 -46.44 -18.54
N THR A 1147 36.73 -47.04 -17.53
CA THR A 1147 37.42 -47.93 -16.57
C THR A 1147 37.43 -49.41 -16.98
N ASN A 1148 36.72 -49.81 -18.04
CA ASN A 1148 36.53 -51.22 -18.42
C ASN A 1148 37.12 -51.64 -19.77
N ASN A 1149 37.82 -50.76 -20.49
CA ASN A 1149 38.61 -51.13 -21.67
C ASN A 1149 39.75 -50.13 -21.92
N GLU A 1150 40.94 -50.64 -22.23
CA GLU A 1150 42.08 -49.81 -22.65
C GLU A 1150 41.94 -49.39 -24.12
N ILE A 1151 41.86 -48.07 -24.35
CA ILE A 1151 42.39 -47.28 -25.50
C ILE A 1151 41.69 -45.91 -25.45
N CYS A 1152 42.41 -44.89 -24.98
CA CYS A 1152 41.84 -43.54 -24.80
C CYS A 1152 42.04 -42.68 -26.06
N GLY A 1153 41.17 -42.88 -27.06
CA GLY A 1153 41.13 -42.06 -28.29
C GLY A 1153 40.49 -40.68 -28.06
N THR A 1154 41.13 -39.61 -28.55
CA THR A 1154 40.71 -38.22 -28.33
C THR A 1154 39.51 -37.78 -29.19
N TYR A 1155 38.30 -38.16 -28.77
CA TYR A 1155 37.06 -37.69 -29.39
C TYR A 1155 36.72 -36.24 -29.00
N LYS A 1156 36.94 -35.30 -29.94
CA LYS A 1156 36.25 -34.01 -29.94
C LYS A 1156 34.79 -34.20 -30.33
N VAL A 1157 33.88 -34.17 -29.36
CA VAL A 1157 32.45 -33.99 -29.65
C VAL A 1157 32.23 -32.54 -30.06
N THR A 1158 31.91 -32.31 -31.32
CA THR A 1158 31.42 -31.02 -31.81
C THR A 1158 29.91 -31.00 -31.69
N LEU A 1159 29.36 -30.04 -30.93
CA LEU A 1159 27.92 -29.84 -30.84
C LEU A 1159 27.40 -29.32 -32.19
N LYS A 1160 26.48 -30.07 -32.79
CA LYS A 1160 25.61 -29.58 -33.85
C LYS A 1160 24.28 -30.33 -33.80
N GLU A 1161 23.20 -29.54 -33.88
CA GLU A 1161 21.79 -29.93 -33.71
C GLU A 1161 21.39 -30.28 -32.27
#